data_AF-A0A1G2HW70-F1
#
_entry.id   AF-A0A1G2HW70-F1
#
_cell.length_a   1.000
_cell.length_b   1.000
_cell.length_c   1.000
_cell.angle_alpha   90.00
_cell.angle_beta   90.00
_cell.angle_gamma   90.00
#
_symmetry.space_group_name_H-M   'P 1'
#
loop_
_entity.id
_entity.type
_entity.pdbx_description
1 polymer ?
#
loop_
_entity_poly.entity_id
_entity_poly.type
_entity_poly.pdbx_seq_one_letter_code
_entity_poly.pdbx_strand_id
1 'polypeptide(L)'
;MYINYSTILCEEIELSEWVNIKIINPFLGFKETYGLSEPSDEYWVNWRLEMRNAKKTKVPYMPNGKLASTTDPVTWSTFDEVIAAQSRFSGIGIVFTGLLLGIDVDKCLEGRDITHEQRKKIAELITRANTYTEVSPSGTGLHLFLKLTAPLNLKANRHGNFEAYTLGRYFTVTQNFYQDIKSVRLVTPEEAESLLSIIGYPWEKGEQPKNTLHSPTSKEIELSDDVVLQKMFASKNGSAIKLLYNGDTSEFDGDESVADASLCSHLAFWVGKDASRIESLWLASPLGNREKTQQRKDYRDHTVEFAIQHCTGVYDNSVSMEKIEGMLEQIPVDMSKLKLMEVLSPIFQALIHIERTTAELFILNNIKEHFSITKADAQKYIPHLNNLRLKSLAADKEEREKEEKLPLLARDIDYGEVFDAISEIGIIHESTLKIITAVIISSQLRCNPPLWLFLIGVPSSLKTELVGLFSATDEVYTLDTLTENAFASGFVPKDGKEPQDLLPLIDNKAFIIKDLNTLFSLNEETVKKILGDLTSIFDGKFEKFTATRGLISYSSLFSMIGCITPSILIKHYNYATQLGPRFLFLRLPELDSDEMNQSLENFWNEKNRKEKIIKTRQIVSSYCTQLIKKIKQYEPADETKEIQDKISDISLLICRARGIAITQKSSFTDEKTGKKVEYYEINNFQVEQPWRIINQLKSLLQILSFINGNAGVGEDEINVIRPVILSTMPVDRSEVMGILVKTCGRSATEIGKQVGKSGKTARRTLKELEALGLVDWYQDPSNTSGKAAKLYFVSDKFASILQAPMPSPECLSLSKIVADVNTAIFDEAEYEIEDTNPQLPVNG
;
A
#
# COMPACT_ATOMS: atom_id res chain seq x y z
N MET A 1 51.70 -6.60 7.25
CA MET A 1 52.42 -7.86 6.94
C MET A 1 51.38 -8.84 6.44
N TYR A 2 51.35 -9.11 5.13
CA TYR A 2 50.48 -10.12 4.53
C TYR A 2 51.06 -11.50 4.85
N ILE A 3 50.28 -12.40 5.44
CA ILE A 3 50.65 -13.82 5.56
C ILE A 3 49.78 -14.60 4.58
N ASN A 4 50.47 -15.32 3.70
CA ASN A 4 49.93 -16.20 2.67
C ASN A 4 49.85 -17.61 3.27
N TYR A 5 48.69 -18.26 3.23
CA TYR A 5 48.56 -19.66 3.66
C TYR A 5 48.05 -20.52 2.52
N SER A 6 49.01 -21.05 1.76
CA SER A 6 48.85 -22.23 0.93
C SER A 6 49.68 -23.36 1.55
N THR A 7 49.06 -24.53 1.71
CA THR A 7 49.66 -25.86 2.00
C THR A 7 49.84 -26.22 3.48
N ILE A 8 48.98 -27.11 4.00
CA ILE A 8 49.38 -28.18 4.93
C ILE A 8 48.63 -29.46 4.52
N LEU A 9 49.41 -30.50 4.25
CA LEU A 9 49.03 -31.88 3.91
C LEU A 9 48.60 -32.65 5.17
N CYS A 10 47.69 -33.61 4.98
CA CYS A 10 47.26 -34.59 5.97
C CYS A 10 48.44 -35.42 6.51
N GLU A 11 48.61 -35.45 7.83
CA GLU A 11 49.15 -36.59 8.59
C GLU A 11 48.70 -36.48 10.06
N GLU A 12 48.54 -37.64 10.70
CA GLU A 12 47.85 -37.90 11.98
C GLU A 12 48.35 -37.03 13.15
N ILE A 13 47.41 -36.43 13.92
CA ILE A 13 47.75 -35.77 15.19
C ILE A 13 46.78 -36.15 16.32
N GLU A 14 47.37 -36.44 17.48
CA GLU A 14 46.78 -36.90 18.74
C GLU A 14 45.77 -35.93 19.37
N LEU A 15 44.87 -36.51 20.18
CA LEU A 15 43.73 -35.89 20.88
C LEU A 15 44.03 -34.66 21.77
N SER A 16 45.30 -34.32 22.01
CA SER A 16 45.71 -33.15 22.79
C SER A 16 45.78 -31.85 21.98
N GLU A 17 45.78 -31.89 20.64
CA GLU A 17 45.73 -30.69 19.79
C GLU A 17 44.31 -30.22 19.41
N TRP A 18 43.28 -31.02 19.69
CA TRP A 18 41.88 -30.65 19.42
C TRP A 18 41.40 -29.41 20.19
N VAL A 19 42.06 -29.05 21.30
CA VAL A 19 41.76 -27.83 22.06
C VAL A 19 42.36 -26.58 21.38
N ASN A 20 43.46 -26.72 20.61
CA ASN A 20 44.08 -25.59 19.91
C ASN A 20 43.50 -25.34 18.51
N ILE A 21 42.85 -26.31 17.87
CA ILE A 21 42.17 -26.09 16.58
C ILE A 21 40.95 -25.16 16.71
N LYS A 22 40.29 -25.10 17.88
CA LYS A 22 39.24 -24.09 18.16
C LYS A 22 39.77 -22.66 18.22
N ILE A 23 41.09 -22.47 18.35
CA ILE A 23 41.73 -21.14 18.41
C ILE A 23 42.19 -20.68 17.02
N ILE A 24 42.34 -21.58 16.04
CA ILE A 24 42.98 -21.27 14.74
C ILE A 24 41.97 -21.13 13.59
N ASN A 25 40.72 -21.55 13.75
CA ASN A 25 39.67 -21.29 12.76
C ASN A 25 38.36 -20.78 13.41
N PRO A 26 38.19 -19.45 13.57
CA PRO A 26 36.98 -18.88 14.18
C PRO A 26 35.69 -19.21 13.39
N PHE A 27 35.81 -19.71 12.15
CA PHE A 27 34.68 -20.12 11.32
C PHE A 27 34.07 -21.47 11.71
N LEU A 28 34.87 -22.44 12.20
CA LEU A 28 34.34 -23.76 12.57
C LEU A 28 33.45 -23.71 13.81
N GLY A 29 33.77 -22.80 14.75
CA GLY A 29 32.93 -22.54 15.91
C GLY A 29 31.65 -21.76 15.56
N PHE A 30 31.59 -21.06 14.43
CA PHE A 30 30.49 -20.14 14.09
C PHE A 30 29.15 -20.86 13.85
N LYS A 31 29.14 -22.01 13.17
CA LYS A 31 27.94 -22.84 12.96
C LYS A 31 27.39 -23.41 14.28
N GLU A 32 28.27 -23.89 15.16
CA GLU A 32 27.91 -24.41 16.48
C GLU A 32 27.45 -23.27 17.43
N THR A 33 28.07 -22.10 17.34
CA THR A 33 27.80 -20.91 18.18
C THR A 33 26.38 -20.37 17.99
N TYR A 34 25.80 -20.49 16.80
CA TYR A 34 24.39 -20.12 16.52
C TYR A 34 23.41 -21.30 16.69
N GLY A 35 23.90 -22.51 17.00
CA GLY A 35 23.08 -23.73 17.02
C GLY A 35 22.36 -23.98 15.69
N LEU A 36 23.01 -23.63 14.57
CA LEU A 36 22.56 -23.88 13.20
C LEU A 36 23.29 -25.13 12.71
N SER A 37 22.96 -26.27 13.31
CA SER A 37 23.66 -27.55 13.11
C SER A 37 23.16 -28.34 11.91
N GLU A 38 22.22 -27.82 11.12
CA GLU A 38 21.77 -28.48 9.90
C GLU A 38 22.44 -27.88 8.64
N PRO A 39 22.92 -28.71 7.70
CA PRO A 39 23.65 -28.25 6.51
C PRO A 39 22.83 -27.45 5.47
N SER A 40 21.56 -27.14 5.73
CA SER A 40 20.57 -26.61 4.77
C SER A 40 20.09 -25.18 5.04
N ASP A 41 20.64 -24.47 6.01
CA ASP A 41 20.12 -23.17 6.44
C ASP A 41 20.60 -21.99 5.55
N GLU A 42 19.86 -21.76 4.45
CA GLU A 42 20.02 -20.63 3.53
C GLU A 42 19.55 -19.31 4.17
N TYR A 43 20.24 -18.77 5.18
CA TYR A 43 19.92 -17.46 5.79
C TYR A 43 21.01 -16.40 5.59
N TRP A 44 22.02 -16.70 4.77
CA TRP A 44 23.21 -15.88 4.65
C TRP A 44 23.20 -15.07 3.36
N VAL A 45 23.77 -13.88 3.43
CA VAL A 45 24.00 -13.00 2.28
C VAL A 45 25.41 -12.42 2.35
N ASN A 46 25.97 -12.07 1.19
CA ASN A 46 27.08 -11.13 1.13
C ASN A 46 26.54 -9.69 1.16
N TRP A 47 27.38 -8.69 1.38
CA TRP A 47 26.96 -7.29 1.21
C TRP A 47 28.08 -6.40 0.66
N ARG A 48 27.70 -5.28 0.01
CA ARG A 48 28.62 -4.22 -0.42
C ARG A 48 28.26 -2.89 0.19
N LEU A 49 29.27 -2.10 0.51
CA LEU A 49 29.07 -0.70 0.86
C LEU A 49 28.88 0.12 -0.42
N GLU A 50 27.67 0.63 -0.64
CA GLU A 50 27.32 1.41 -1.84
C GLU A 50 26.75 2.78 -1.47
N MET A 51 26.93 3.75 -2.35
CA MET A 51 26.26 5.04 -2.23
C MET A 51 24.88 4.94 -2.89
N ARG A 52 23.82 5.05 -2.11
CA ARG A 52 22.44 5.18 -2.61
C ARG A 52 21.84 6.45 -2.04
N ASN A 53 21.28 7.31 -2.88
CA ASN A 53 20.69 8.60 -2.49
C ASN A 53 21.64 9.41 -1.56
N ALA A 54 22.91 9.52 -1.97
CA ALA A 54 23.98 10.20 -1.20
C ALA A 54 24.29 9.61 0.20
N LYS A 55 23.77 8.44 0.57
CA LYS A 55 24.05 7.73 1.84
C LYS A 55 24.79 6.42 1.61
N LYS A 56 25.82 6.15 2.42
CA LYS A 56 26.51 4.84 2.46
C LYS A 56 25.54 3.78 3.00
N THR A 57 25.19 2.81 2.16
CA THR A 57 24.22 1.75 2.45
C THR A 57 24.91 0.40 2.29
N LYS A 58 24.69 -0.50 3.26
CA LYS A 58 25.18 -1.89 3.20
C LYS A 58 24.15 -2.71 2.43
N VAL A 59 24.37 -2.91 1.13
CA VAL A 59 23.42 -3.54 0.22
C VAL A 59 23.67 -5.05 0.19
N PRO A 60 22.68 -5.91 0.45
CA PRO A 60 22.85 -7.36 0.43
C PRO A 60 22.91 -7.93 -0.99
N TYR A 61 23.73 -8.97 -1.17
CA TYR A 61 24.07 -9.64 -2.42
C TYR A 61 24.13 -11.15 -2.23
N MET A 62 23.75 -11.88 -3.27
CA MET A 62 24.04 -13.30 -3.42
C MET A 62 25.52 -13.53 -3.78
N PRO A 63 26.09 -14.72 -3.51
CA PRO A 63 27.46 -15.09 -3.89
C PRO A 63 27.76 -14.91 -5.40
N ASN A 64 26.74 -15.02 -6.25
CA ASN A 64 26.86 -14.83 -7.69
C ASN A 64 26.97 -13.36 -8.13
N GLY A 65 26.79 -12.38 -7.23
CA GLY A 65 26.89 -10.94 -7.50
C GLY A 65 25.57 -10.23 -7.83
N LYS A 66 24.43 -10.92 -7.76
CA LYS A 66 23.09 -10.30 -7.82
C LYS A 66 22.67 -9.78 -6.46
N LEU A 67 21.76 -8.80 -6.42
CA LEU A 67 21.15 -8.31 -5.18
C LEU A 67 20.39 -9.45 -4.47
N ALA A 68 20.53 -9.51 -3.15
CA ALA A 68 19.70 -10.36 -2.31
C ALA A 68 18.58 -9.54 -1.67
N SER A 69 17.42 -10.15 -1.44
CA SER A 69 16.31 -9.56 -0.70
C SER A 69 16.44 -9.90 0.79
N THR A 70 15.93 -9.05 1.68
CA THR A 70 15.82 -9.39 3.12
C THR A 70 14.51 -10.09 3.47
N THR A 71 13.66 -10.36 2.46
CA THR A 71 12.34 -10.98 2.64
C THR A 71 12.02 -12.10 1.64
N ASP A 72 12.94 -12.41 0.70
CA ASP A 72 12.79 -13.50 -0.26
C ASP A 72 13.86 -14.58 0.02
N PRO A 73 13.47 -15.72 0.64
CA PRO A 73 14.39 -16.81 0.97
C PRO A 73 15.18 -17.36 -0.22
N VAL A 74 14.62 -17.31 -1.43
CA VAL A 74 15.27 -17.82 -2.66
C VAL A 74 16.52 -17.01 -3.02
N THR A 75 16.66 -15.81 -2.45
CA THR A 75 17.81 -14.93 -2.66
C THR A 75 18.87 -15.07 -1.56
N TRP A 76 18.66 -15.91 -0.57
CA TRP A 76 19.62 -16.20 0.48
C TRP A 76 20.53 -17.35 0.04
N SER A 77 21.57 -17.61 0.81
CA SER A 77 22.57 -18.63 0.50
C SER A 77 23.05 -19.27 1.78
N THR A 78 23.74 -20.40 1.64
CA THR A 78 24.36 -21.06 2.79
C THR A 78 25.58 -20.28 3.28
N PHE A 79 25.98 -20.51 4.53
CA PHE A 79 27.18 -19.91 5.10
C PHE A 79 28.42 -20.19 4.24
N ASP A 80 28.60 -21.44 3.83
CA ASP A 80 29.79 -21.88 3.10
C ASP A 80 29.89 -21.16 1.74
N GLU A 81 28.76 -20.93 1.06
CA GLU A 81 28.70 -20.20 -0.20
C GLU A 81 29.06 -18.71 -0.05
N VAL A 82 28.54 -18.04 0.99
CA VAL A 82 28.85 -16.61 1.20
C VAL A 82 30.29 -16.40 1.67
N ILE A 83 30.86 -17.35 2.41
CA ILE A 83 32.27 -17.34 2.80
C ILE A 83 33.17 -17.55 1.60
N ALA A 84 32.87 -18.56 0.77
CA ALA A 84 33.63 -18.83 -0.45
C ALA A 84 33.66 -17.60 -1.39
N ALA A 85 32.59 -16.80 -1.40
CA ALA A 85 32.49 -15.59 -2.20
C ALA A 85 32.93 -14.30 -1.47
N GLN A 86 33.24 -14.33 -0.17
CA GLN A 86 33.41 -13.14 0.68
C GLN A 86 34.43 -12.14 0.13
N SER A 87 35.53 -12.60 -0.46
CA SER A 87 36.58 -11.76 -1.04
C SER A 87 36.09 -10.81 -2.16
N ARG A 88 34.92 -11.09 -2.75
CA ARG A 88 34.27 -10.28 -3.81
C ARG A 88 33.31 -9.22 -3.27
N PHE A 89 33.17 -9.14 -1.94
CA PHE A 89 32.17 -8.34 -1.24
C PHE A 89 32.79 -7.62 -0.04
N SER A 90 32.05 -6.69 0.56
CA SER A 90 32.49 -5.95 1.75
C SER A 90 32.37 -6.77 3.04
N GLY A 91 31.54 -7.80 3.05
CA GLY A 91 31.40 -8.74 4.15
C GLY A 91 30.24 -9.70 3.96
N ILE A 92 29.89 -10.41 5.03
CA ILE A 92 28.73 -11.28 5.10
C ILE A 92 27.67 -10.71 6.06
N GLY A 93 26.45 -11.22 5.96
CA GLY A 93 25.35 -10.91 6.84
C GLY A 93 24.38 -12.08 6.96
N ILE A 94 23.53 -12.01 7.98
CA ILE A 94 22.52 -13.01 8.31
C ILE A 94 21.14 -12.35 8.30
N VAL A 95 20.16 -13.01 7.66
CA VAL A 95 18.78 -12.53 7.54
C VAL A 95 17.93 -13.09 8.68
N PHE A 96 17.07 -12.26 9.28
CA PHE A 96 16.23 -12.67 10.40
C PHE A 96 14.92 -13.31 9.92
N THR A 97 14.64 -14.52 10.43
CA THR A 97 13.50 -15.38 10.03
C THR A 97 12.51 -15.69 11.16
N GLY A 98 12.63 -14.99 12.29
CA GLY A 98 11.69 -15.06 13.41
C GLY A 98 12.21 -15.79 14.64
N LEU A 99 13.21 -16.67 14.49
CA LEU A 99 13.82 -17.44 15.60
C LEU A 99 15.17 -16.88 16.09
N LEU A 100 15.62 -15.76 15.50
CA LEU A 100 16.81 -15.04 15.88
C LEU A 100 16.43 -13.58 16.14
N LEU A 101 16.83 -13.05 17.29
CA LEU A 101 16.71 -11.64 17.65
C LEU A 101 18.07 -10.97 17.50
N GLY A 102 18.14 -9.94 16.66
CA GLY A 102 19.28 -9.03 16.58
C GLY A 102 18.97 -7.73 17.31
N ILE A 103 19.90 -7.29 18.16
CA ILE A 103 19.86 -5.98 18.81
C ILE A 103 21.05 -5.16 18.30
N ASP A 104 20.79 -4.02 17.69
CA ASP A 104 21.81 -3.07 17.22
C ASP A 104 21.87 -1.87 18.16
N VAL A 105 23.07 -1.50 18.58
CA VAL A 105 23.34 -0.32 19.39
C VAL A 105 24.26 0.61 18.60
N ASP A 106 23.65 1.60 17.95
CA ASP A 106 24.33 2.58 17.09
C ASP A 106 25.20 3.54 17.92
N LYS A 107 26.41 3.85 17.41
CA LYS A 107 27.30 4.90 17.95
C LYS A 107 27.55 4.82 19.48
N CYS A 108 27.66 3.61 20.03
CA CYS A 108 27.91 3.42 21.46
C CYS A 108 29.38 3.26 21.87
N LEU A 109 30.30 3.14 20.92
CA LEU A 109 31.72 2.88 21.17
C LEU A 109 32.63 4.00 20.64
N GLU A 110 33.68 4.30 21.40
CA GLU A 110 34.93 4.87 20.89
C GLU A 110 36.06 3.87 21.19
N GLY A 111 36.65 3.31 20.14
CA GLY A 111 37.59 2.19 20.28
C GLY A 111 36.89 0.93 20.81
N ARG A 112 37.14 0.55 22.07
CA ARG A 112 36.46 -0.58 22.75
C ARG A 112 35.66 -0.15 23.98
N ASP A 113 35.68 1.14 24.32
CA ASP A 113 35.01 1.66 25.50
C ASP A 113 33.60 2.15 25.16
N ILE A 114 32.64 1.89 26.04
CA ILE A 114 31.26 2.34 25.88
C ILE A 114 31.18 3.81 26.30
N THR A 115 31.13 4.72 25.33
CA THR A 115 31.14 6.18 25.55
C THR A 115 29.74 6.81 25.47
N HIS A 116 28.72 6.05 25.10
CA HIS A 116 27.32 6.52 25.01
C HIS A 116 26.78 7.07 26.34
N GLU A 117 25.91 8.08 26.28
CA GLU A 117 25.20 8.65 27.46
C GLU A 117 24.47 7.56 28.29
N GLN A 118 23.92 6.56 27.62
CA GLN A 118 23.24 5.41 28.23
C GLN A 118 24.18 4.24 28.56
N ARG A 119 25.49 4.48 28.75
CA ARG A 119 26.51 3.45 29.01
C ARG A 119 26.14 2.44 30.10
N LYS A 120 25.42 2.88 31.15
CA LYS A 120 24.97 1.99 32.24
C LYS A 120 23.96 0.95 31.75
N LYS A 121 22.96 1.37 30.96
CA LYS A 121 21.96 0.47 30.37
C LYS A 121 22.59 -0.48 29.36
N ILE A 122 23.51 0.02 28.54
CA ILE A 122 24.21 -0.79 27.53
C ILE A 122 25.09 -1.84 28.22
N ALA A 123 25.85 -1.46 29.25
CA ALA A 123 26.64 -2.40 30.04
C ALA A 123 25.76 -3.45 30.75
N GLU A 124 24.61 -3.03 31.29
CA GLU A 124 23.64 -3.96 31.90
C GLU A 124 23.06 -4.93 30.86
N LEU A 125 22.66 -4.44 29.69
CA LEU A 125 22.15 -5.28 28.59
C LEU A 125 23.18 -6.34 28.18
N ILE A 126 24.42 -5.93 27.93
CA ILE A 126 25.51 -6.85 27.52
C ILE A 126 25.74 -7.91 28.62
N THR A 127 25.75 -7.48 29.88
CA THR A 127 25.98 -8.37 31.02
C THR A 127 24.84 -9.37 31.19
N ARG A 128 23.58 -8.91 31.13
CA ARG A 128 22.39 -9.75 31.34
C ARG A 128 22.06 -10.63 30.15
N ALA A 129 22.22 -10.13 28.93
CA ALA A 129 22.03 -10.92 27.72
C ALA A 129 23.07 -12.05 27.68
N ASN A 130 24.33 -11.76 28.04
CA ASN A 130 25.43 -12.72 28.09
C ASN A 130 25.48 -13.62 26.84
N THR A 131 25.46 -13.00 25.67
CA THR A 131 25.33 -13.66 24.37
C THR A 131 26.41 -13.18 23.42
N TYR A 132 26.52 -13.82 22.25
CA TYR A 132 27.38 -13.38 21.15
C TYR A 132 27.16 -11.89 20.87
N THR A 133 28.25 -11.12 21.01
CA THR A 133 28.27 -9.68 20.80
C THR A 133 29.48 -9.31 19.96
N GLU A 134 29.27 -8.54 18.91
CA GLU A 134 30.33 -8.08 18.01
C GLU A 134 30.28 -6.56 17.79
N VAL A 135 31.43 -5.98 17.44
CA VAL A 135 31.53 -4.60 16.99
C VAL A 135 31.03 -4.52 15.55
N SER A 136 30.08 -3.62 15.30
CA SER A 136 29.50 -3.38 13.97
C SER A 136 30.58 -2.97 12.93
N PRO A 137 30.31 -3.06 11.61
CA PRO A 137 31.30 -2.72 10.59
C PRO A 137 31.81 -1.28 10.64
N SER A 138 31.06 -0.38 11.30
CA SER A 138 31.46 1.03 11.48
C SER A 138 32.57 1.21 12.51
N GLY A 139 32.79 0.23 13.39
CA GLY A 139 33.67 0.34 14.55
C GLY A 139 33.08 1.11 15.74
N THR A 140 31.90 1.71 15.59
CA THR A 140 31.31 2.62 16.60
C THR A 140 30.05 2.08 17.28
N GLY A 141 29.55 0.92 16.87
CA GLY A 141 28.31 0.32 17.41
C GLY A 141 28.46 -1.17 17.70
N LEU A 142 27.46 -1.77 18.33
CA LEU A 142 27.44 -3.17 18.75
C LEU A 142 26.25 -3.94 18.16
N HIS A 143 26.48 -5.18 17.73
CA HIS A 143 25.42 -6.14 17.44
C HIS A 143 25.40 -7.24 18.50
N LEU A 144 24.23 -7.50 19.09
CA LEU A 144 23.99 -8.65 19.96
C LEU A 144 23.01 -9.60 19.27
N PHE A 145 23.23 -10.90 19.40
CA PHE A 145 22.37 -11.92 18.80
C PHE A 145 21.84 -12.87 19.86
N LEU A 146 20.55 -13.18 19.85
CA LEU A 146 19.88 -14.11 20.76
C LEU A 146 19.05 -15.10 19.95
N LYS A 147 19.13 -16.39 20.27
CA LYS A 147 18.25 -17.41 19.70
C LYS A 147 16.97 -17.48 20.52
N LEU A 148 15.83 -17.59 19.86
CA LEU A 148 14.53 -17.65 20.53
C LEU A 148 13.99 -19.07 20.53
N THR A 149 13.38 -19.49 21.63
CA THR A 149 12.66 -20.79 21.70
C THR A 149 11.35 -20.77 20.90
N ALA A 150 10.79 -19.59 20.62
CA ALA A 150 9.61 -19.37 19.80
C ALA A 150 9.65 -17.97 19.16
N PRO A 151 8.91 -17.70 18.06
CA PRO A 151 8.92 -16.38 17.44
C PRO A 151 8.47 -15.25 18.37
N LEU A 152 9.17 -14.11 18.33
CA LEU A 152 8.84 -12.89 19.08
C LEU A 152 8.42 -11.77 18.14
N ASN A 153 7.21 -11.23 18.34
CA ASN A 153 6.67 -10.08 17.60
C ASN A 153 7.02 -8.78 18.32
N LEU A 154 7.94 -7.99 17.77
CA LEU A 154 8.33 -6.70 18.34
C LEU A 154 7.26 -5.62 18.07
N LYS A 155 6.95 -4.80 19.09
CA LYS A 155 5.98 -3.69 18.99
C LYS A 155 6.54 -2.49 18.24
N ALA A 156 7.86 -2.31 18.30
CA ALA A 156 8.63 -1.27 17.62
C ALA A 156 10.05 -1.80 17.39
N ASN A 157 10.68 -1.38 16.30
CA ASN A 157 12.02 -1.87 15.90
C ASN A 157 13.15 -0.88 16.17
N ARG A 158 12.85 0.38 16.54
CA ARG A 158 13.86 1.41 16.78
C ARG A 158 13.40 2.42 17.83
N HIS A 159 14.31 2.84 18.70
CA HIS A 159 14.17 3.99 19.58
C HIS A 159 15.54 4.61 19.86
N GLY A 160 15.75 5.85 19.41
CA GLY A 160 17.05 6.50 19.47
C GLY A 160 18.13 5.69 18.73
N ASN A 161 19.16 5.29 19.48
CA ASN A 161 20.31 4.49 19.02
C ASN A 161 20.14 2.97 19.23
N PHE A 162 18.98 2.52 19.69
CA PHE A 162 18.68 1.11 19.82
C PHE A 162 17.77 0.64 18.69
N GLU A 163 18.14 -0.45 18.05
CA GLU A 163 17.27 -1.18 17.12
C GLU A 163 17.16 -2.65 17.53
N ALA A 164 16.01 -3.26 17.26
CA ALA A 164 15.75 -4.67 17.49
C ALA A 164 14.96 -5.25 16.31
N TYR A 165 15.37 -6.43 15.83
CA TYR A 165 14.71 -7.13 14.72
C TYR A 165 14.66 -8.63 14.94
N THR A 166 13.51 -9.22 14.63
CA THR A 166 13.32 -10.67 14.52
C THR A 166 12.96 -11.10 13.09
N LEU A 167 12.54 -10.17 12.22
CA LEU A 167 12.10 -10.43 10.84
C LEU A 167 12.42 -9.25 9.90
N GLY A 168 12.45 -9.50 8.59
CA GLY A 168 12.39 -8.49 7.52
C GLY A 168 13.65 -7.64 7.31
N ARG A 169 14.68 -7.83 8.13
CA ARG A 169 16.01 -7.21 8.03
C ARG A 169 17.10 -8.27 8.04
N TYR A 170 18.31 -7.84 7.71
CA TYR A 170 19.54 -8.62 7.89
C TYR A 170 20.52 -7.79 8.70
N PHE A 171 21.36 -8.44 9.50
CA PHE A 171 22.53 -7.80 10.11
C PHE A 171 23.79 -8.23 9.40
N THR A 172 24.73 -7.30 9.25
CA THR A 172 26.09 -7.64 8.84
C THR A 172 26.79 -8.36 9.99
N VAL A 173 27.59 -9.36 9.65
CA VAL A 173 28.35 -10.15 10.61
C VAL A 173 29.84 -9.81 10.42
N THR A 174 30.48 -9.29 11.48
CA THR A 174 31.88 -8.85 11.43
C THR A 174 32.85 -9.84 12.04
N GLN A 175 32.39 -10.67 12.98
CA GLN A 175 33.25 -11.52 13.81
C GLN A 175 34.27 -10.74 14.64
N ASN A 176 34.12 -9.42 14.75
CA ASN A 176 34.95 -8.60 15.62
C ASN A 176 34.36 -8.61 17.03
N PHE A 177 34.63 -9.68 17.76
CA PHE A 177 34.06 -9.93 19.09
C PHE A 177 34.27 -8.75 20.05
N TYR A 178 33.21 -8.37 20.73
CA TYR A 178 33.25 -7.38 21.78
C TYR A 178 33.50 -8.07 23.13
N GLN A 179 34.63 -7.74 23.77
CA GLN A 179 35.12 -8.40 24.99
C GLN A 179 35.39 -9.90 24.78
N ASP A 180 34.67 -10.77 25.49
CA ASP A 180 34.87 -12.22 25.46
C ASP A 180 34.11 -12.89 24.31
N ILE A 181 34.67 -13.98 23.78
CA ILE A 181 33.99 -14.82 22.79
C ILE A 181 32.88 -15.61 23.51
N LYS A 182 31.62 -15.31 23.20
CA LYS A 182 30.43 -15.97 23.75
C LYS A 182 29.62 -16.63 22.65
N SER A 183 28.96 -17.75 22.97
CA SER A 183 27.98 -18.36 22.06
C SER A 183 26.67 -17.56 22.02
N VAL A 184 25.87 -17.77 20.98
CA VAL A 184 24.51 -17.20 20.90
C VAL A 184 23.65 -17.92 21.93
N ARG A 185 23.15 -17.18 22.90
CA ARG A 185 22.31 -17.71 23.97
C ARG A 185 20.90 -17.98 23.46
N LEU A 186 20.34 -19.14 23.84
CA LEU A 186 18.94 -19.47 23.67
C LEU A 186 18.12 -18.89 24.83
N VAL A 187 17.07 -18.13 24.55
CA VAL A 187 16.18 -17.48 25.52
C VAL A 187 14.71 -17.64 25.11
N THR A 188 13.79 -17.53 26.08
CA THR A 188 12.35 -17.49 25.76
C THR A 188 11.93 -16.09 25.30
N PRO A 189 10.78 -15.92 24.60
CA PRO A 189 10.26 -14.62 24.24
C PRO A 189 10.11 -13.66 25.43
N GLU A 190 9.68 -14.15 26.59
CA GLU A 190 9.50 -13.36 27.82
C GLU A 190 10.84 -12.86 28.36
N GLU A 191 11.87 -13.71 28.32
CA GLU A 191 13.23 -13.33 28.71
C GLU A 191 13.84 -12.33 27.72
N ALA A 192 13.60 -12.50 26.42
CA ALA A 192 14.02 -11.54 25.41
C ALA A 192 13.35 -10.16 25.60
N GLU A 193 12.05 -10.10 25.92
CA GLU A 193 11.38 -8.85 26.27
C GLU A 193 11.93 -8.23 27.57
N SER A 194 12.25 -9.05 28.57
CA SER A 194 12.90 -8.60 29.81
C SER A 194 14.27 -7.96 29.52
N LEU A 195 15.06 -8.52 28.60
CA LEU A 195 16.33 -7.94 28.17
C LEU A 195 16.13 -6.63 27.40
N LEU A 196 15.17 -6.56 26.46
CA LEU A 196 14.85 -5.34 25.73
C LEU A 196 14.33 -4.23 26.66
N SER A 197 13.67 -4.58 27.77
CA SER A 197 13.20 -3.58 28.74
C SER A 197 14.32 -2.76 29.38
N ILE A 198 15.55 -3.31 29.46
CA ILE A 198 16.74 -2.62 29.98
C ILE A 198 17.04 -1.35 29.15
N ILE A 199 16.79 -1.42 27.85
CA ILE A 199 16.96 -0.32 26.89
C ILE A 199 15.64 0.42 26.61
N GLY A 200 14.64 0.28 27.50
CA GLY A 200 13.41 1.06 27.48
C GLY A 200 12.27 0.50 26.62
N TYR A 201 12.33 -0.76 26.20
CA TYR A 201 11.22 -1.41 25.50
C TYR A 201 10.06 -1.74 26.47
N PRO A 202 8.77 -1.63 26.06
CA PRO A 202 8.25 -1.34 24.73
C PRO A 202 8.36 0.13 24.34
N TRP A 203 8.93 0.39 23.16
CA TRP A 203 8.97 1.74 22.61
C TRP A 203 7.63 2.09 21.97
N GLU A 204 7.14 3.32 22.18
CA GLU A 204 5.93 3.80 21.51
C GLU A 204 6.16 3.82 19.98
N LYS A 205 5.13 3.44 19.21
CA LYS A 205 5.22 3.39 17.74
C LYS A 205 5.48 4.79 17.19
N GLY A 206 6.73 5.10 16.88
CA GLY A 206 7.05 6.13 15.89
C GLY A 206 6.43 5.71 14.55
N GLU A 207 5.46 6.46 14.07
CA GLU A 207 4.86 6.27 12.75
C GLU A 207 5.95 6.42 11.68
N GLN A 208 6.15 5.38 10.86
CA GLN A 208 7.03 5.43 9.70
C GLN A 208 6.29 6.08 8.52
N PRO A 209 6.90 7.02 7.78
CA PRO A 209 6.24 7.79 6.73
C PRO A 209 6.02 6.99 5.44
N LYS A 210 4.83 7.13 4.86
CA LYS A 210 4.49 6.73 3.48
C LYS A 210 4.89 7.86 2.53
N ASN A 211 5.54 7.49 1.42
CA ASN A 211 5.83 8.36 0.28
C ASN A 211 4.54 8.94 -0.32
N THR A 212 4.51 10.27 -0.52
CA THR A 212 3.75 10.90 -1.61
C THR A 212 4.44 12.18 -2.05
N LEU A 213 4.55 12.33 -3.38
CA LEU A 213 5.10 13.47 -4.10
C LEU A 213 4.02 14.52 -4.40
N HIS A 214 4.44 15.78 -4.29
CA HIS A 214 4.03 17.03 -4.97
C HIS A 214 2.92 17.98 -4.45
N SER A 215 3.37 19.25 -4.35
CA SER A 215 2.81 20.60 -4.17
C SER A 215 1.59 20.97 -5.05
N PRO A 216 0.83 22.10 -4.90
CA PRO A 216 1.36 23.48 -5.12
C PRO A 216 0.64 24.72 -4.48
N THR A 217 1.39 25.85 -4.50
CA THR A 217 1.05 27.31 -4.68
C THR A 217 0.06 28.12 -3.82
N SER A 218 0.65 29.11 -3.12
CA SER A 218 0.32 30.55 -2.90
C SER A 218 -1.12 31.11 -3.03
N LYS A 219 -1.52 31.87 -1.99
CA LYS A 219 -2.34 33.11 -2.07
C LYS A 219 -2.08 34.02 -0.86
N GLU A 220 -1.77 35.29 -1.17
CA GLU A 220 -1.26 36.36 -0.29
C GLU A 220 -2.31 36.96 0.68
N ILE A 221 -1.93 37.12 1.95
CA ILE A 221 -1.70 38.42 2.63
C ILE A 221 -0.57 38.14 3.63
N GLU A 222 0.67 38.42 3.22
CA GLU A 222 1.85 38.10 4.03
C GLU A 222 2.05 39.12 5.14
N LEU A 223 1.92 38.67 6.40
CA LEU A 223 2.45 39.41 7.55
C LEU A 223 3.96 39.63 7.32
N SER A 224 4.47 40.83 7.57
CA SER A 224 5.92 41.08 7.45
C SER A 224 6.70 40.21 8.45
N ASP A 225 7.95 39.88 8.12
CA ASP A 225 8.82 39.05 8.95
C ASP A 225 8.96 39.59 10.39
N ASP A 226 9.04 40.91 10.56
CA ASP A 226 9.07 41.54 11.89
C ASP A 226 7.79 41.28 12.71
N VAL A 227 6.63 41.35 12.05
CA VAL A 227 5.33 41.09 12.70
C VAL A 227 5.20 39.61 13.01
N VAL A 228 5.66 38.72 12.12
CA VAL A 228 5.69 37.27 12.38
C VAL A 228 6.56 36.94 13.59
N LEU A 229 7.76 37.52 13.69
CA LEU A 229 8.65 37.32 14.84
C LEU A 229 8.04 37.86 16.14
N GLN A 230 7.43 39.06 16.12
CA GLN A 230 6.76 39.62 17.30
C GLN A 230 5.65 38.69 17.82
N LYS A 231 4.80 38.18 16.93
CA LYS A 231 3.72 37.25 17.25
C LYS A 231 4.25 35.89 17.73
N MET A 232 5.24 35.35 17.03
CA MET A 232 5.92 34.10 17.42
C MET A 232 6.51 34.19 18.83
N PHE A 233 7.15 35.31 19.17
CA PHE A 233 7.73 35.53 20.51
C PHE A 233 6.71 35.87 21.60
N ALA A 234 5.53 36.36 21.24
CA ALA A 234 4.42 36.59 22.16
C ALA A 234 3.57 35.34 22.43
N SER A 235 3.76 34.27 21.65
CA SER A 235 2.99 33.04 21.77
C SER A 235 3.25 32.25 23.07
N LYS A 236 2.44 31.22 23.34
CA LYS A 236 2.53 30.36 24.55
C LYS A 236 3.94 29.80 24.81
N ASN A 237 4.70 29.49 23.75
CA ASN A 237 6.09 29.02 23.83
C ASN A 237 7.09 30.09 23.36
N GLY A 238 6.63 31.32 23.15
CA GLY A 238 7.36 32.39 22.50
C GLY A 238 8.61 32.84 23.25
N SER A 239 8.65 32.72 24.58
CA SER A 239 9.85 32.98 25.38
C SER A 239 10.97 31.98 25.09
N ALA A 240 10.68 30.68 25.02
CA ALA A 240 11.64 29.65 24.66
C ALA A 240 12.08 29.77 23.19
N ILE A 241 11.13 30.03 22.29
CA ILE A 241 11.41 30.28 20.87
C ILE A 241 12.29 31.51 20.68
N LYS A 242 12.09 32.57 21.47
CA LYS A 242 12.92 33.78 21.45
C LYS A 242 14.34 33.52 21.94
N LEU A 243 14.51 32.70 22.97
CA LEU A 243 15.84 32.27 23.42
C LEU A 243 16.56 31.48 22.33
N LEU A 244 15.86 30.52 21.72
CA LEU A 244 16.37 29.72 20.60
C LEU A 244 16.71 30.58 19.38
N TYR A 245 15.82 31.48 18.97
CA TYR A 245 16.06 32.41 17.87
C TYR A 245 17.26 33.32 18.13
N ASN A 246 17.55 33.67 19.38
CA ASN A 246 18.72 34.46 19.75
C ASN A 246 20.00 33.62 19.95
N GLY A 247 19.97 32.32 19.65
CA GLY A 247 21.14 31.44 19.65
C GLY A 247 21.38 30.66 20.93
N ASP A 248 20.41 30.64 21.86
CA ASP A 248 20.49 29.79 23.05
C ASP A 248 20.08 28.34 22.70
N THR A 249 21.05 27.42 22.74
CA THR A 249 20.85 26.00 22.45
C THR A 249 20.87 25.12 23.70
N SER A 250 20.78 25.71 24.89
CA SER A 250 20.89 25.00 26.17
C SER A 250 19.84 23.91 26.36
N GLU A 251 18.62 24.10 25.84
CA GLU A 251 17.56 23.06 25.86
C GLU A 251 17.84 21.85 24.95
N PHE A 252 18.85 21.94 24.08
CA PHE A 252 19.23 20.89 23.14
C PHE A 252 20.59 20.26 23.49
N ASP A 253 21.06 20.45 24.72
CA ASP A 253 22.35 19.95 25.23
C ASP A 253 23.55 20.30 24.31
N GLY A 254 23.46 21.43 23.61
CA GLY A 254 24.48 21.89 22.66
C GLY A 254 24.43 21.23 21.28
N ASP A 255 23.42 20.40 20.96
CA ASP A 255 23.21 19.90 19.60
C ASP A 255 22.67 21.01 18.70
N GLU A 256 23.62 21.63 18.03
CA GLU A 256 23.42 22.70 17.07
C GLU A 256 22.47 22.35 15.92
N SER A 257 22.42 21.07 15.51
CA SER A 257 21.59 20.62 14.39
C SER A 257 20.14 20.41 14.81
N VAL A 258 19.94 19.92 16.03
CA VAL A 258 18.61 19.82 16.64
C VAL A 258 18.04 21.20 16.93
N ALA A 259 18.88 22.13 17.39
CA ALA A 259 18.49 23.54 17.57
C ALA A 259 18.06 24.21 16.24
N ASP A 260 18.81 23.98 15.15
CA ASP A 260 18.44 24.47 13.81
C ASP A 260 17.11 23.88 13.32
N ALA A 261 16.94 22.56 13.47
CA ALA A 261 15.72 21.87 13.06
C ALA A 261 14.51 22.32 13.89
N SER A 262 14.69 22.54 15.20
CA SER A 262 13.66 23.05 16.10
C SER A 262 13.27 24.48 15.73
N LEU A 263 14.24 25.37 15.48
CA LEU A 263 13.95 26.73 15.05
C LEU A 263 13.22 26.76 13.69
N CYS A 264 13.70 26.01 12.70
CA CYS A 264 13.04 25.91 11.39
C CYS A 264 11.62 25.34 11.50
N SER A 265 11.39 24.39 12.41
CA SER A 265 10.05 23.81 12.65
C SER A 265 9.08 24.82 13.23
N HIS A 266 9.54 25.68 14.15
CA HIS A 266 8.73 26.80 14.64
C HIS A 266 8.43 27.80 13.52
N LEU A 267 9.44 28.21 12.75
CA LEU A 267 9.25 29.12 11.61
C LEU A 267 8.28 28.55 10.57
N ALA A 268 8.35 27.25 10.26
CA ALA A 268 7.49 26.58 9.29
C ALA A 268 5.99 26.68 9.63
N PHE A 269 5.64 26.63 10.92
CA PHE A 269 4.27 26.89 11.36
C PHE A 269 3.87 28.34 11.10
N TRP A 270 4.71 29.31 11.50
CA TRP A 270 4.37 30.73 11.49
C TRP A 270 4.35 31.39 10.11
N VAL A 271 5.17 30.93 9.16
CA VAL A 271 5.21 31.44 7.77
C VAL A 271 4.53 30.53 6.76
N GLY A 272 3.64 29.64 7.23
CA GLY A 272 2.78 28.85 6.35
C GLY A 272 3.52 27.88 5.43
N LYS A 273 4.63 27.30 5.92
CA LYS A 273 5.51 26.39 5.16
C LYS A 273 6.19 27.02 3.94
N ASP A 274 6.31 28.35 3.88
CA ASP A 274 7.09 29.02 2.85
C ASP A 274 8.60 28.77 3.09
N ALA A 275 9.19 27.90 2.26
CA ALA A 275 10.59 27.52 2.35
C ALA A 275 11.55 28.71 2.29
N SER A 276 11.27 29.69 1.44
CA SER A 276 12.12 30.87 1.26
C SER A 276 12.07 31.78 2.49
N ARG A 277 10.90 31.92 3.11
CA ARG A 277 10.75 32.72 4.34
C ARG A 277 11.31 32.03 5.57
N ILE A 278 11.18 30.70 5.69
CA ILE A 278 11.84 29.92 6.74
C ILE A 278 13.35 30.13 6.66
N GLU A 279 13.93 29.98 5.46
CA GLU A 279 15.38 30.14 5.25
C GLU A 279 15.83 31.58 5.55
N SER A 280 15.10 32.59 5.08
CA SER A 280 15.40 34.01 5.33
C SER A 280 15.44 34.35 6.83
N LEU A 281 14.38 33.98 7.57
CA LEU A 281 14.27 34.23 9.01
C LEU A 281 15.29 33.45 9.83
N TRP A 282 15.63 32.23 9.41
CA TRP A 282 16.68 31.46 10.05
C TRP A 282 18.06 32.06 9.80
N LEU A 283 18.37 32.49 8.58
CA LEU A 283 19.63 33.15 8.23
C LEU A 283 19.80 34.51 8.93
N ALA A 284 18.70 35.18 9.27
CA ALA A 284 18.70 36.40 10.08
C ALA A 284 19.00 36.14 11.57
N SER A 285 19.05 34.87 12.02
CA SER A 285 19.33 34.50 13.40
C SER A 285 20.81 34.14 13.63
N PRO A 286 21.33 34.21 14.87
CA PRO A 286 22.68 33.77 15.20
C PRO A 286 22.97 32.30 14.85
N LEU A 287 21.94 31.44 14.84
CA LEU A 287 22.05 30.03 14.42
C LEU A 287 22.28 29.91 12.90
N GLY A 288 21.66 30.80 12.12
CA GLY A 288 21.83 30.90 10.67
C GLY A 288 23.18 31.47 10.24
N ASN A 289 23.81 32.30 11.09
CA ASN A 289 25.11 32.92 10.84
C ASN A 289 26.31 31.99 11.06
N ARG A 290 26.08 30.72 11.41
CA ARG A 290 27.15 29.73 11.62
C ARG A 290 27.75 29.25 10.30
N GLU A 291 29.04 28.96 10.31
CA GLU A 291 29.81 28.58 9.11
C GLU A 291 29.19 27.38 8.37
N LYS A 292 28.78 26.36 9.11
CA LYS A 292 28.07 25.19 8.59
C LYS A 292 26.80 25.58 7.86
N THR A 293 25.98 26.44 8.46
CA THR A 293 24.69 26.87 7.89
C THR A 293 24.90 27.75 6.66
N GLN A 294 25.89 28.64 6.67
CA GLN A 294 26.20 29.53 5.54
C GLN A 294 26.76 28.79 4.31
N GLN A 295 27.68 27.84 4.52
CA GLN A 295 28.39 27.17 3.43
C GLN A 295 27.65 25.96 2.85
N ARG A 296 26.75 25.32 3.61
CA ARG A 296 26.07 24.09 3.21
C ARG A 296 24.63 24.32 2.80
N LYS A 297 24.42 24.60 1.51
CA LYS A 297 23.07 24.69 0.94
C LYS A 297 22.28 23.38 1.10
N ASP A 298 22.94 22.24 0.94
CA ASP A 298 22.35 20.91 1.12
C ASP A 298 21.81 20.68 2.54
N TYR A 299 22.49 21.23 3.55
CA TYR A 299 22.07 21.21 4.94
C TYR A 299 20.86 22.13 5.16
N ARG A 300 20.89 23.36 4.63
CA ARG A 300 19.75 24.27 4.75
C ARG A 300 18.50 23.72 4.08
N ASP A 301 18.65 23.20 2.87
CA ASP A 301 17.57 22.58 2.10
C ASP A 301 16.95 21.42 2.89
N HIS A 302 17.78 20.51 3.44
CA HIS A 302 17.29 19.41 4.26
C HIS A 302 16.60 19.86 5.56
N THR A 303 17.13 20.87 6.25
CA THR A 303 16.57 21.34 7.52
C THR A 303 15.24 22.06 7.30
N VAL A 304 15.13 22.88 6.25
CA VAL A 304 13.88 23.55 5.85
C VAL A 304 12.86 22.55 5.35
N GLU A 305 13.27 21.59 4.51
CA GLU A 305 12.41 20.53 4.01
C GLU A 305 11.91 19.64 5.16
N PHE A 306 12.78 19.27 6.10
CA PHE A 306 12.42 18.55 7.32
C PHE A 306 11.38 19.34 8.13
N ALA A 307 11.60 20.63 8.36
CA ALA A 307 10.66 21.48 9.08
C ALA A 307 9.28 21.56 8.40
N ILE A 308 9.24 21.71 7.08
CA ILE A 308 7.99 21.75 6.30
C ILE A 308 7.25 20.41 6.36
N GLN A 309 7.98 19.31 6.20
CA GLN A 309 7.44 17.94 6.21
C GLN A 309 6.85 17.56 7.56
N HIS A 310 7.46 18.01 8.67
CA HIS A 310 7.05 17.66 10.03
C HIS A 310 6.11 18.70 10.67
N CYS A 311 5.83 19.80 9.99
CA CYS A 311 4.90 20.83 10.43
C CYS A 311 3.45 20.34 10.23
N THR A 312 2.76 19.98 11.32
CA THR A 312 1.44 19.33 11.32
C THR A 312 0.26 20.29 11.11
N GLY A 313 0.49 21.60 11.17
CA GLY A 313 -0.48 22.65 10.88
C GLY A 313 0.24 23.92 10.48
N VAL A 314 -0.43 24.84 9.81
CA VAL A 314 0.12 26.18 9.51
C VAL A 314 -0.60 27.20 10.36
N TYR A 315 0.07 28.32 10.66
CA TYR A 315 -0.58 29.47 11.26
C TYR A 315 -1.62 30.01 10.28
N ASP A 316 -2.85 29.53 10.44
CA ASP A 316 -4.00 30.03 9.73
C ASP A 316 -4.46 31.32 10.42
N ASN A 317 -4.39 32.43 9.70
CA ASN A 317 -4.92 33.71 10.18
C ASN A 317 -6.46 33.76 10.06
N SER A 318 -7.13 32.63 9.85
CA SER A 318 -8.55 32.41 10.12
C SER A 318 -8.81 32.54 11.63
N VAL A 319 -8.79 33.78 12.10
CA VAL A 319 -9.07 34.24 13.47
C VAL A 319 -8.06 33.73 14.51
N SER A 320 -6.89 34.36 14.51
CA SER A 320 -5.85 34.17 15.54
C SER A 320 -6.29 34.67 16.92
N MET A 321 -5.74 34.10 18.00
CA MET A 321 -5.99 34.54 19.39
C MET A 321 -5.71 36.03 19.58
N GLU A 322 -4.69 36.57 18.91
CA GLU A 322 -4.38 38.01 18.91
C GLU A 322 -5.49 38.87 18.29
N LYS A 323 -6.21 38.34 17.29
CA LYS A 323 -7.39 39.02 16.74
C LYS A 323 -8.54 39.01 17.74
N ILE A 324 -8.72 37.92 18.48
CA ILE A 324 -9.74 37.80 19.53
C ILE A 324 -9.39 38.70 20.72
N GLU A 325 -8.11 38.80 21.09
CA GLU A 325 -7.57 39.75 22.07
C GLU A 325 -7.79 41.18 21.61
N GLY A 326 -7.45 41.51 20.35
CA GLY A 326 -7.72 42.83 19.79
C GLY A 326 -9.21 43.17 19.71
N MET A 327 -10.09 42.19 19.47
CA MET A 327 -11.54 42.37 19.56
C MET A 327 -12.00 42.64 20.99
N LEU A 328 -11.37 42.01 21.99
CA LEU A 328 -11.65 42.23 23.41
C LEU A 328 -11.19 43.63 23.86
N GLU A 329 -9.99 44.04 23.46
CA GLU A 329 -9.40 45.34 23.78
C GLU A 329 -10.23 46.53 23.25
N GLN A 330 -10.92 46.34 22.12
CA GLN A 330 -11.81 47.35 21.54
C GLN A 330 -13.13 47.52 22.30
N ILE A 331 -13.45 46.61 23.23
CA ILE A 331 -14.68 46.69 24.02
C ILE A 331 -14.47 47.58 25.26
N PRO A 332 -15.30 48.62 25.48
CA PRO A 332 -15.19 49.48 26.65
C PRO A 332 -15.34 48.71 27.97
N VAL A 333 -14.46 49.00 28.93
CA VAL A 333 -14.37 48.31 30.24
C VAL A 333 -15.57 48.62 31.15
N ASP A 334 -16.20 49.79 30.99
CA ASP A 334 -17.30 50.28 31.85
C ASP A 334 -18.68 49.89 31.28
N MET A 335 -18.97 48.58 31.25
CA MET A 335 -20.22 48.03 30.70
C MET A 335 -21.01 47.23 31.75
N SER A 336 -22.33 47.44 31.79
CA SER A 336 -23.21 46.68 32.68
C SER A 336 -23.21 45.18 32.36
N LYS A 337 -23.26 44.31 33.39
CA LYS A 337 -23.26 42.83 33.24
C LYS A 337 -24.29 42.27 32.24
N LEU A 338 -25.44 42.94 32.08
CA LEU A 338 -26.49 42.54 31.13
C LEU A 338 -26.12 42.79 29.66
N LYS A 339 -25.28 43.79 29.36
CA LYS A 339 -24.82 44.12 27.99
C LYS A 339 -23.57 43.34 27.56
N LEU A 340 -22.84 42.78 28.52
CA LEU A 340 -21.60 42.04 28.27
C LEU A 340 -21.80 40.82 27.36
N MET A 341 -22.92 40.08 27.50
CA MET A 341 -23.18 38.89 26.66
C MET A 341 -23.39 39.23 25.18
N GLU A 342 -24.10 40.31 24.87
CA GLU A 342 -24.35 40.74 23.49
C GLU A 342 -23.05 41.23 22.84
N VAL A 343 -22.27 42.00 23.58
CA VAL A 343 -21.02 42.60 23.07
C VAL A 343 -19.90 41.56 22.93
N LEU A 344 -19.89 40.51 23.77
CA LEU A 344 -18.96 39.39 23.66
C LEU A 344 -19.37 38.37 22.58
N SER A 345 -20.56 38.49 21.97
CA SER A 345 -21.04 37.51 20.98
C SER A 345 -20.06 37.27 19.81
N PRO A 346 -19.46 38.31 19.19
CA PRO A 346 -18.45 38.11 18.13
C PRO A 346 -17.19 37.40 18.63
N ILE A 347 -16.79 37.64 19.88
CA ILE A 347 -15.66 36.97 20.53
C ILE A 347 -16.01 35.49 20.77
N PHE A 348 -17.22 35.19 21.23
CA PHE A 348 -17.65 33.80 21.39
C PHE A 348 -17.76 33.07 20.06
N GLN A 349 -18.22 33.72 18.98
CA GLN A 349 -18.23 33.13 17.64
C GLN A 349 -16.81 32.80 17.16
N ALA A 350 -15.85 33.70 17.37
CA ALA A 350 -14.45 33.45 17.08
C ALA A 350 -13.87 32.27 17.90
N LEU A 351 -14.22 32.19 19.18
CA LEU A 351 -13.76 31.14 20.09
C LEU A 351 -14.32 29.73 19.78
N ILE A 352 -15.38 29.61 18.95
CA ILE A 352 -15.92 28.31 18.52
C ILE A 352 -14.82 27.46 17.87
N HIS A 353 -14.00 28.09 17.02
CA HIS A 353 -12.97 27.45 16.20
C HIS A 353 -11.61 27.28 16.91
N ILE A 354 -11.47 27.80 18.15
CA ILE A 354 -10.25 27.66 18.97
C ILE A 354 -10.30 26.35 19.77
N GLU A 355 -9.14 25.74 20.05
CA GLU A 355 -9.06 24.54 20.91
C GLU A 355 -9.78 24.76 22.25
N ARG A 356 -10.52 23.75 22.73
CA ARG A 356 -11.43 23.89 23.87
C ARG A 356 -10.76 24.44 25.12
N THR A 357 -9.63 23.86 25.49
CA THR A 357 -8.86 24.25 26.68
C THR A 357 -8.40 25.72 26.58
N THR A 358 -7.95 26.11 25.40
CA THR A 358 -7.44 27.46 25.11
C THR A 358 -8.56 28.51 25.17
N ALA A 359 -9.72 28.22 24.61
CA ALA A 359 -10.88 29.12 24.66
C ALA A 359 -11.45 29.29 26.09
N GLU A 360 -11.47 28.22 26.88
CA GLU A 360 -11.89 28.28 28.28
C GLU A 360 -10.90 29.10 29.13
N LEU A 361 -9.60 28.93 28.92
CA LEU A 361 -8.56 29.73 29.57
C LEU A 361 -8.66 31.22 29.21
N PHE A 362 -8.94 31.54 27.94
CA PHE A 362 -9.16 32.90 27.49
C PHE A 362 -10.31 33.59 28.23
N ILE A 363 -11.44 32.90 28.41
CA ILE A 363 -12.58 33.43 29.17
C ILE A 363 -12.19 33.65 30.64
N LEU A 364 -11.50 32.69 31.24
CA LEU A 364 -11.16 32.71 32.67
C LEU A 364 -10.07 33.70 33.05
N ASN A 365 -9.18 34.04 32.10
CA ASN A 365 -8.07 34.95 32.33
C ASN A 365 -8.34 36.30 31.66
N ASN A 366 -8.49 36.34 30.33
CA ASN A 366 -8.50 37.59 29.56
C ASN A 366 -9.82 38.35 29.71
N ILE A 367 -10.98 37.69 29.53
CA ILE A 367 -12.29 38.36 29.75
C ILE A 367 -12.46 38.74 31.22
N LYS A 368 -12.00 37.89 32.13
CA LYS A 368 -12.02 38.15 33.56
C LYS A 368 -11.22 39.40 33.93
N GLU A 369 -9.99 39.51 33.44
CA GLU A 369 -9.09 40.64 33.70
C GLU A 369 -9.59 41.92 33.03
N HIS A 370 -9.97 41.86 31.74
CA HIS A 370 -10.41 43.02 30.97
C HIS A 370 -11.60 43.74 31.58
N PHE A 371 -12.58 42.99 32.10
CA PHE A 371 -13.78 43.57 32.74
C PHE A 371 -13.72 43.58 34.27
N SER A 372 -12.58 43.19 34.87
CA SER A 372 -12.40 43.10 36.33
C SER A 372 -13.53 42.33 37.05
N ILE A 373 -14.01 41.25 36.43
CA ILE A 373 -15.08 40.40 36.99
C ILE A 373 -14.52 39.24 37.83
N THR A 374 -15.36 38.64 38.66
CA THR A 374 -14.95 37.47 39.45
C THR A 374 -14.75 36.24 38.55
N LYS A 375 -13.87 35.32 38.98
CA LYS A 375 -13.68 34.03 38.28
C LYS A 375 -15.00 33.25 38.15
N ALA A 376 -15.85 33.31 39.19
CA ALA A 376 -17.17 32.67 39.19
C ALA A 376 -18.13 33.30 38.17
N ASP A 377 -18.03 34.61 37.91
CA ASP A 377 -18.82 35.28 36.88
C ASP A 377 -18.31 34.97 35.47
N ALA A 378 -16.99 34.94 35.24
CA ALA A 378 -16.41 34.54 33.96
C ALA A 378 -16.75 33.07 33.59
N GLN A 379 -16.77 32.18 34.58
CA GLN A 379 -17.08 30.77 34.39
C GLN A 379 -18.51 30.53 33.88
N LYS A 380 -19.44 31.47 34.10
CA LYS A 380 -20.82 31.39 33.58
C LYS A 380 -20.89 31.51 32.05
N TYR A 381 -19.83 32.00 31.38
CA TYR A 381 -19.77 32.11 29.92
C TYR A 381 -19.32 30.82 29.23
N ILE A 382 -18.66 29.89 29.94
CA ILE A 382 -18.20 28.62 29.38
C ILE A 382 -19.37 27.74 28.88
N PRO A 383 -20.48 27.56 29.63
CA PRO A 383 -21.65 26.85 29.14
C PRO A 383 -22.26 27.45 27.86
N HIS A 384 -22.18 28.79 27.70
CA HIS A 384 -22.67 29.47 26.51
C HIS A 384 -21.82 29.15 25.27
N LEU A 385 -20.49 29.25 25.39
CA LEU A 385 -19.56 28.86 24.31
C LEU A 385 -19.74 27.39 23.90
N ASN A 386 -19.93 26.49 24.88
CA ASN A 386 -20.17 25.07 24.60
C ASN A 386 -21.49 24.84 23.84
N ASN A 387 -22.55 25.58 24.16
CA ASN A 387 -23.82 25.51 23.44
C ASN A 387 -23.68 26.03 22.00
N LEU A 388 -22.93 27.12 21.79
CA LEU A 388 -22.62 27.64 20.45
C LEU A 388 -21.84 26.61 19.60
N ARG A 389 -20.86 25.92 20.19
CA ARG A 389 -20.14 24.81 19.50
C ARG A 389 -21.07 23.66 19.12
N LEU A 390 -21.97 23.27 20.00
CA LEU A 390 -22.95 22.22 19.70
C LEU A 390 -23.88 22.63 18.55
N LYS A 391 -24.30 23.90 18.49
CA LYS A 391 -25.10 24.43 17.37
C LYS A 391 -24.30 24.49 16.06
N SER A 392 -23.03 24.87 16.09
CA SER A 392 -22.14 24.84 14.92
C SER A 392 -21.92 23.42 14.41
N LEU A 393 -21.67 22.46 15.30
CA LEU A 393 -21.55 21.04 14.92
C LEU A 393 -22.84 20.47 14.32
N ALA A 394 -24.00 20.90 14.84
CA ALA A 394 -25.30 20.53 14.27
C ALA A 394 -25.53 21.17 12.89
N ALA A 395 -25.13 22.43 12.70
CA ALA A 395 -25.20 23.12 11.41
C ALA A 395 -24.25 22.50 10.37
N ASP A 396 -23.00 22.19 10.75
CA ASP A 396 -22.04 21.49 9.87
C ASP A 396 -22.54 20.10 9.49
N LYS A 397 -23.23 19.42 10.40
CA LYS A 397 -23.88 18.15 10.14
C LYS A 397 -25.05 18.30 9.17
N GLU A 398 -25.92 19.29 9.36
CA GLU A 398 -27.01 19.60 8.42
C GLU A 398 -26.50 20.02 7.04
N GLU A 399 -25.39 20.76 6.96
CA GLU A 399 -24.77 21.17 5.71
C GLU A 399 -24.11 19.98 4.99
N ARG A 400 -23.44 19.08 5.71
CA ARG A 400 -22.94 17.81 5.17
C ARG A 400 -24.08 16.90 4.70
N GLU A 401 -25.17 16.79 5.47
CA GLU A 401 -26.34 16.01 5.08
C GLU A 401 -27.03 16.59 3.83
N LYS A 402 -27.01 17.92 3.64
CA LYS A 402 -27.47 18.59 2.40
C LYS A 402 -26.52 18.38 1.22
N GLU A 403 -25.20 18.36 1.44
CA GLU A 403 -24.22 18.05 0.38
C GLU A 403 -24.27 16.56 -0.03
N GLU A 404 -24.66 15.66 0.88
CA GLU A 404 -24.84 14.23 0.60
C GLU A 404 -26.19 13.92 -0.07
N LYS A 405 -27.27 14.63 0.29
CA LYS A 405 -28.61 14.43 -0.29
C LYS A 405 -29.01 15.59 -1.20
N LEU A 406 -28.60 15.46 -2.46
CA LEU A 406 -28.95 16.42 -3.50
C LEU A 406 -30.36 16.16 -4.05
N PRO A 407 -31.18 17.21 -4.27
CA PRO A 407 -32.51 17.04 -4.86
C PRO A 407 -32.40 16.53 -6.29
N LEU A 408 -33.22 15.53 -6.64
CA LEU A 408 -33.28 14.98 -7.98
C LEU A 408 -33.85 16.01 -8.98
N LEU A 409 -33.36 15.97 -10.22
CA LEU A 409 -33.88 16.79 -11.31
C LEU A 409 -35.26 16.29 -11.73
N ALA A 410 -36.20 17.22 -11.94
CA ALA A 410 -37.59 16.91 -12.30
C ALA A 410 -37.79 16.45 -13.76
N ARG A 411 -36.70 16.34 -14.54
CA ARG A 411 -36.69 15.96 -15.95
C ARG A 411 -35.90 14.67 -16.15
N ASP A 412 -36.18 13.96 -17.23
CA ASP A 412 -35.38 12.82 -17.64
C ASP A 412 -33.97 13.26 -18.05
N ILE A 413 -32.99 12.44 -17.66
CA ILE A 413 -31.57 12.60 -17.97
C ILE A 413 -31.18 11.44 -18.87
N ASP A 414 -30.49 11.71 -19.96
CA ASP A 414 -29.94 10.66 -20.82
C ASP A 414 -28.48 10.36 -20.48
N TYR A 415 -27.98 9.26 -21.04
CA TYR A 415 -26.60 8.82 -20.80
C TYR A 415 -25.55 9.82 -21.32
N GLY A 416 -25.83 10.52 -22.42
CA GLY A 416 -24.93 11.49 -23.02
C GLY A 416 -24.70 12.67 -22.09
N GLU A 417 -25.77 13.20 -21.50
CA GLU A 417 -25.69 14.28 -20.50
C GLU A 417 -24.84 13.88 -19.28
N VAL A 418 -24.98 12.64 -18.81
CA VAL A 418 -24.16 12.13 -17.69
C VAL A 418 -22.71 12.02 -18.10
N PHE A 419 -22.43 11.48 -19.28
CA PHE A 419 -21.07 11.34 -19.80
C PHE A 419 -20.40 12.71 -19.97
N ASP A 420 -21.10 13.69 -20.54
CA ASP A 420 -20.59 15.06 -20.71
C ASP A 420 -20.31 15.72 -19.35
N ALA A 421 -21.25 15.62 -18.40
CA ALA A 421 -21.09 16.21 -17.07
C ALA A 421 -19.93 15.61 -16.26
N ILE A 422 -19.61 14.32 -16.46
CA ILE A 422 -18.44 13.68 -15.85
C ILE A 422 -17.16 14.07 -16.62
N SER A 423 -17.23 14.14 -17.94
CA SER A 423 -16.10 14.52 -18.80
C SER A 423 -15.62 15.94 -18.55
N GLU A 424 -16.50 16.83 -18.07
CA GLU A 424 -16.11 18.17 -17.58
C GLU A 424 -15.23 18.15 -16.32
N ILE A 425 -15.29 17.07 -15.51
CA ILE A 425 -14.50 16.91 -14.28
C ILE A 425 -13.14 16.28 -14.59
N GLY A 426 -13.09 15.35 -15.54
CA GLY A 426 -11.88 14.71 -16.03
C GLY A 426 -12.17 13.70 -17.14
N ILE A 427 -11.14 13.31 -17.88
CA ILE A 427 -11.27 12.39 -19.03
C ILE A 427 -11.68 11.00 -18.56
N ILE A 428 -12.71 10.45 -19.19
CA ILE A 428 -13.22 9.10 -18.94
C ILE A 428 -13.65 8.44 -20.26
N HIS A 429 -13.41 7.12 -20.37
CA HIS A 429 -13.95 6.34 -21.49
C HIS A 429 -15.39 5.92 -21.24
N GLU A 430 -16.18 5.92 -22.31
CA GLU A 430 -17.60 5.56 -22.27
C GLU A 430 -17.83 4.15 -21.70
N SER A 431 -17.01 3.17 -22.08
CA SER A 431 -17.10 1.80 -21.58
C SER A 431 -16.92 1.73 -20.06
N THR A 432 -15.97 2.50 -19.50
CA THR A 432 -15.73 2.58 -18.06
C THR A 432 -16.96 3.09 -17.32
N LEU A 433 -17.59 4.16 -17.81
CA LEU A 433 -18.77 4.74 -17.19
C LEU A 433 -19.97 3.77 -17.26
N LYS A 434 -20.19 3.11 -18.40
CA LYS A 434 -21.24 2.09 -18.55
C LYS A 434 -21.05 0.93 -17.57
N ILE A 435 -19.84 0.41 -17.43
CA ILE A 435 -19.55 -0.70 -16.51
C ILE A 435 -19.78 -0.29 -15.05
N ILE A 436 -19.28 0.88 -14.63
CA ILE A 436 -19.48 1.39 -13.26
C ILE A 436 -20.97 1.57 -12.97
N THR A 437 -21.71 2.18 -13.90
CA THR A 437 -23.16 2.39 -13.78
C THR A 437 -23.89 1.05 -13.69
N ALA A 438 -23.53 0.07 -14.54
CA ALA A 438 -24.12 -1.27 -14.52
C ALA A 438 -23.91 -1.97 -13.17
N VAL A 439 -22.70 -1.91 -12.61
CA VAL A 439 -22.41 -2.49 -11.29
C VAL A 439 -23.22 -1.80 -10.20
N ILE A 440 -23.35 -0.47 -10.23
CA ILE A 440 -24.13 0.28 -9.22
C ILE A 440 -25.61 -0.15 -9.24
N ILE A 441 -26.25 -0.12 -10.41
CA ILE A 441 -27.68 -0.43 -10.51
C ILE A 441 -27.98 -1.93 -10.35
N SER A 442 -27.00 -2.81 -10.56
CA SER A 442 -27.16 -4.27 -10.39
C SER A 442 -27.63 -4.70 -8.99
N SER A 443 -27.33 -3.89 -7.97
CA SER A 443 -27.78 -4.14 -6.59
C SER A 443 -29.29 -4.32 -6.49
N GLN A 444 -30.07 -3.62 -7.33
CA GLN A 444 -31.53 -3.65 -7.31
C GLN A 444 -32.14 -4.89 -7.96
N LEU A 445 -31.35 -5.60 -8.78
CA LEU A 445 -31.75 -6.86 -9.40
C LEU A 445 -31.44 -8.07 -8.51
N ARG A 446 -30.76 -7.86 -7.37
CA ARG A 446 -30.33 -8.94 -6.46
C ARG A 446 -29.65 -10.08 -7.23
N CYS A 447 -28.76 -9.73 -8.17
CA CYS A 447 -28.01 -10.70 -8.95
C CYS A 447 -27.25 -11.67 -8.03
N ASN A 448 -27.34 -12.96 -8.33
CA ASN A 448 -26.63 -14.00 -7.60
C ASN A 448 -25.84 -14.88 -8.60
N PRO A 449 -24.50 -14.83 -8.62
CA PRO A 449 -23.64 -14.05 -7.72
C PRO A 449 -23.71 -12.52 -7.96
N PRO A 450 -23.39 -11.70 -6.94
CA PRO A 450 -23.37 -10.24 -7.10
C PRO A 450 -22.21 -9.78 -7.99
N LEU A 451 -22.34 -8.56 -8.51
CA LEU A 451 -21.28 -7.90 -9.28
C LEU A 451 -20.36 -7.12 -8.36
N TRP A 452 -19.15 -7.63 -8.15
CA TRP A 452 -18.09 -6.96 -7.40
C TRP A 452 -16.95 -6.58 -8.34
N LEU A 453 -16.55 -5.30 -8.31
CA LEU A 453 -15.60 -4.71 -9.22
C LEU A 453 -14.43 -4.08 -8.47
N PHE A 454 -13.20 -4.39 -8.87
CA PHE A 454 -12.04 -3.57 -8.55
C PHE A 454 -11.78 -2.57 -9.66
N LEU A 455 -11.87 -1.28 -9.31
CA LEU A 455 -11.48 -0.18 -10.17
C LEU A 455 -10.00 0.13 -9.92
N ILE A 456 -9.18 -0.16 -10.92
CA ILE A 456 -7.73 -0.15 -10.81
C ILE A 456 -7.20 1.07 -11.57
N GLY A 457 -6.47 1.94 -10.89
CA GLY A 457 -5.87 3.10 -11.54
C GLY A 457 -4.68 3.62 -10.75
N VAL A 458 -3.73 4.22 -11.45
CA VAL A 458 -2.59 4.90 -10.82
C VAL A 458 -3.07 6.00 -9.87
N PRO A 459 -2.26 6.48 -8.90
CA PRO A 459 -2.59 7.68 -8.15
C PRO A 459 -3.01 8.83 -9.08
N SER A 460 -3.98 9.63 -8.67
CA SER A 460 -4.51 10.77 -9.44
C SER A 460 -5.14 10.45 -10.81
N SER A 461 -5.52 9.20 -11.09
CA SER A 461 -6.22 8.79 -12.32
C SER A 461 -7.75 9.01 -12.31
N LEU A 462 -8.27 9.98 -11.55
CA LEU A 462 -9.72 10.22 -11.37
C LEU A 462 -10.52 9.10 -10.65
N LYS A 463 -9.98 7.88 -10.47
CA LYS A 463 -10.71 6.70 -9.92
C LYS A 463 -11.61 6.99 -8.70
N THR A 464 -11.08 7.64 -7.66
CA THR A 464 -11.80 7.88 -6.40
C THR A 464 -12.82 9.00 -6.54
N GLU A 465 -12.51 10.01 -7.33
CA GLU A 465 -13.43 11.11 -7.62
C GLU A 465 -14.60 10.63 -8.47
N LEU A 466 -14.33 9.82 -9.50
CA LEU A 466 -15.33 9.20 -10.38
C LEU A 466 -16.38 8.42 -9.59
N VAL A 467 -15.98 7.44 -8.76
CA VAL A 467 -16.95 6.69 -7.95
C VAL A 467 -17.62 7.59 -6.89
N GLY A 468 -16.94 8.65 -6.46
CA GLY A 468 -17.46 9.67 -5.55
C GLY A 468 -18.51 10.60 -6.18
N LEU A 469 -18.70 10.57 -7.51
CA LEU A 469 -19.80 11.29 -8.19
C LEU A 469 -21.15 10.56 -8.03
N PHE A 470 -21.12 9.27 -7.70
CA PHE A 470 -22.31 8.45 -7.49
C PHE A 470 -22.84 8.50 -6.05
N SER A 471 -22.10 9.10 -5.11
CA SER A 471 -22.40 9.05 -3.67
C SER A 471 -23.71 9.71 -3.26
N ALA A 472 -24.26 10.60 -4.09
CA ALA A 472 -25.54 11.27 -3.85
C ALA A 472 -26.76 10.42 -4.26
N THR A 473 -26.54 9.19 -4.74
CA THR A 473 -27.61 8.23 -5.07
C THR A 473 -27.99 7.47 -3.80
N ASP A 474 -29.28 7.42 -3.44
CA ASP A 474 -29.76 6.81 -2.19
C ASP A 474 -29.42 5.31 -2.06
N GLU A 475 -29.38 4.59 -3.19
CA GLU A 475 -29.00 3.18 -3.28
C GLU A 475 -27.47 2.95 -3.25
N VAL A 476 -26.65 3.99 -3.08
CA VAL A 476 -25.20 3.89 -2.95
C VAL A 476 -24.80 4.10 -1.49
N TYR A 477 -23.92 3.25 -0.97
CA TYR A 477 -23.31 3.40 0.35
C TYR A 477 -21.79 3.51 0.18
N THR A 478 -21.18 4.57 0.70
CA THR A 478 -19.74 4.81 0.52
C THR A 478 -18.97 4.76 1.83
N LEU A 479 -17.79 4.14 1.82
CA LEU A 479 -16.81 4.23 2.89
C LEU A 479 -15.44 4.60 2.33
N ASP A 480 -14.67 5.32 3.13
CA ASP A 480 -13.28 5.64 2.79
C ASP A 480 -12.34 4.48 3.16
N THR A 481 -12.60 3.78 4.27
CA THR A 481 -11.79 2.65 4.76
C THR A 481 -12.63 1.57 5.44
N LEU A 482 -12.12 0.33 5.50
CA LEU A 482 -12.71 -0.80 6.23
C LEU A 482 -11.85 -1.16 7.44
N THR A 483 -12.49 -1.36 8.60
CA THR A 483 -11.84 -1.87 9.82
C THR A 483 -11.95 -3.39 9.91
N GLU A 484 -11.15 -4.02 10.78
CA GLU A 484 -11.03 -5.50 10.88
C GLU A 484 -12.35 -6.25 11.14
N ASN A 485 -13.32 -5.65 11.82
CA ASN A 485 -14.62 -6.28 12.10
C ASN A 485 -15.79 -5.42 11.56
N ALA A 486 -15.57 -4.73 10.44
CA ALA A 486 -16.54 -3.79 9.88
C ALA A 486 -17.88 -4.44 9.49
N PHE A 487 -17.87 -5.65 8.92
CA PHE A 487 -19.10 -6.30 8.43
C PHE A 487 -20.06 -6.72 9.55
N ALA A 488 -19.51 -7.34 10.60
CA ALA A 488 -20.25 -7.75 11.78
C ALA A 488 -19.34 -7.71 13.01
N SER A 489 -19.71 -6.86 13.97
CA SER A 489 -18.99 -6.65 15.21
C SER A 489 -19.53 -7.59 16.31
N GLY A 490 -18.63 -8.08 17.16
CA GLY A 490 -19.03 -8.75 18.40
C GLY A 490 -19.43 -7.78 19.51
N PHE A 491 -19.41 -6.46 19.28
CA PHE A 491 -19.61 -5.48 20.33
C PHE A 491 -21.08 -5.43 20.77
N VAL A 492 -21.33 -5.40 22.09
CA VAL A 492 -22.66 -5.16 22.67
C VAL A 492 -22.61 -3.81 23.39
N PRO A 493 -23.33 -2.78 22.90
CA PRO A 493 -23.42 -1.50 23.57
C PRO A 493 -23.94 -1.64 25.01
N LYS A 494 -23.27 -0.96 25.96
CA LYS A 494 -23.68 -0.95 27.38
C LYS A 494 -25.02 -0.26 27.63
N ASP A 495 -25.49 0.54 26.67
CA ASP A 495 -26.75 1.28 26.72
C ASP A 495 -27.96 0.46 26.23
N GLY A 496 -27.76 -0.83 25.90
CA GLY A 496 -28.83 -1.74 25.48
C GLY A 496 -29.31 -1.54 24.04
N LYS A 497 -28.67 -0.68 23.26
CA LYS A 497 -28.97 -0.52 21.83
C LYS A 497 -28.45 -1.70 21.03
N GLU A 498 -29.13 -1.97 19.91
CA GLU A 498 -28.64 -2.95 18.95
C GLU A 498 -27.28 -2.51 18.39
N PRO A 499 -26.32 -3.45 18.24
CA PRO A 499 -25.03 -3.14 17.63
C PRO A 499 -25.20 -2.72 16.17
N GLN A 500 -24.43 -1.72 15.75
CA GLN A 500 -24.44 -1.25 14.36
C GLN A 500 -23.45 -2.06 13.52
N ASP A 501 -23.99 -3.04 12.79
CA ASP A 501 -23.23 -3.82 11.82
C ASP A 501 -23.42 -3.26 10.41
N LEU A 502 -22.38 -3.39 9.56
CA LEU A 502 -22.41 -2.81 8.22
C LEU A 502 -23.32 -3.60 7.27
N LEU A 503 -23.39 -4.93 7.41
CA LEU A 503 -24.11 -5.80 6.47
C LEU A 503 -25.60 -5.44 6.26
N PRO A 504 -26.39 -5.11 7.30
CA PRO A 504 -27.74 -4.58 7.12
C PRO A 504 -27.82 -3.23 6.40
N LEU A 505 -26.81 -2.37 6.57
CA LEU A 505 -26.81 -1.02 5.99
C LEU A 505 -26.53 -1.03 4.48
N ILE A 506 -25.81 -2.04 4.01
CA ILE A 506 -25.40 -2.20 2.61
C ILE A 506 -26.24 -3.23 1.84
N ASP A 507 -27.14 -3.98 2.48
CA ASP A 507 -28.04 -4.90 1.77
C ASP A 507 -28.86 -4.15 0.71
N ASN A 508 -28.95 -4.73 -0.48
CA ASN A 508 -29.64 -4.17 -1.63
C ASN A 508 -29.12 -2.78 -2.05
N LYS A 509 -27.84 -2.48 -1.79
CA LYS A 509 -27.17 -1.25 -2.21
C LYS A 509 -25.90 -1.53 -3.03
N ALA A 510 -25.39 -0.49 -3.67
CA ALA A 510 -24.05 -0.47 -4.23
C ALA A 510 -23.06 0.03 -3.18
N PHE A 511 -22.17 -0.84 -2.73
CA PHE A 511 -21.17 -0.53 -1.73
C PHE A 511 -19.87 -0.04 -2.39
N ILE A 512 -19.48 1.21 -2.14
CA ILE A 512 -18.27 1.81 -2.72
C ILE A 512 -17.21 2.01 -1.63
N ILE A 513 -16.03 1.43 -1.86
CA ILE A 513 -14.84 1.65 -1.04
C ILE A 513 -13.87 2.52 -1.82
N LYS A 514 -13.75 3.79 -1.40
CA LYS A 514 -12.98 4.83 -2.10
C LYS A 514 -11.46 4.60 -2.07
N ASP A 515 -10.95 3.93 -1.03
CA ASP A 515 -9.56 3.52 -0.94
C ASP A 515 -9.39 2.14 -0.29
N LEU A 516 -9.32 1.12 -1.15
CA LEU A 516 -9.07 -0.26 -0.73
C LEU A 516 -7.58 -0.51 -0.41
N ASN A 517 -6.67 0.42 -0.72
CA ASN A 517 -5.26 0.27 -0.38
C ASN A 517 -5.06 0.23 1.14
N THR A 518 -5.96 0.85 1.91
CA THR A 518 -5.94 0.80 3.39
C THR A 518 -6.16 -0.61 3.91
N LEU A 519 -7.13 -1.34 3.35
CA LEU A 519 -7.40 -2.74 3.66
C LEU A 519 -6.17 -3.61 3.37
N PHE A 520 -5.59 -3.48 2.17
CA PHE A 520 -4.40 -4.25 1.79
C PHE A 520 -3.09 -3.79 2.45
N SER A 521 -3.11 -2.68 3.19
CA SER A 521 -1.98 -2.23 4.02
C SER A 521 -1.99 -2.86 5.42
N LEU A 522 -3.08 -3.55 5.80
CA LEU A 522 -3.16 -4.27 7.07
C LEU A 522 -2.24 -5.49 7.06
N ASN A 523 -2.03 -6.09 8.23
CA ASN A 523 -1.28 -7.33 8.31
C ASN A 523 -1.97 -8.45 7.51
N GLU A 524 -1.19 -9.43 7.05
CA GLU A 524 -1.67 -10.46 6.13
C GLU A 524 -2.81 -11.31 6.72
N GLU A 525 -2.78 -11.62 8.02
CA GLU A 525 -3.84 -12.39 8.69
C GLU A 525 -5.18 -11.63 8.70
N THR A 526 -5.14 -10.33 9.00
CA THR A 526 -6.32 -9.46 8.97
C THR A 526 -6.88 -9.35 7.55
N VAL A 527 -6.03 -9.18 6.54
CA VAL A 527 -6.47 -9.17 5.13
C VAL A 527 -7.12 -10.50 4.75
N LYS A 528 -6.51 -11.63 5.10
CA LYS A 528 -7.06 -12.97 4.85
C LYS A 528 -8.42 -13.15 5.53
N LYS A 529 -8.55 -12.71 6.77
CA LYS A 529 -9.82 -12.76 7.52
C LYS A 529 -10.91 -11.93 6.84
N ILE A 530 -10.63 -10.68 6.47
CA ILE A 530 -11.63 -9.81 5.81
C ILE A 530 -12.03 -10.38 4.44
N LEU A 531 -11.06 -10.86 3.64
CA LEU A 531 -11.36 -11.48 2.35
C LEU A 531 -12.11 -12.83 2.51
N GLY A 532 -11.86 -13.56 3.60
CA GLY A 532 -12.61 -14.75 3.99
C GLY A 532 -14.06 -14.42 4.37
N ASP A 533 -14.28 -13.37 5.15
CA ASP A 533 -15.63 -12.87 5.47
C ASP A 533 -16.37 -12.47 4.19
N LEU A 534 -15.71 -11.72 3.30
CA LEU A 534 -16.23 -11.34 1.98
C LEU A 534 -16.58 -12.55 1.10
N THR A 535 -15.82 -13.64 1.19
CA THR A 535 -16.10 -14.88 0.46
C THR A 535 -17.45 -15.46 0.88
N SER A 536 -17.67 -15.62 2.19
CA SER A 536 -18.95 -16.12 2.73
C SER A 536 -20.12 -15.19 2.42
N ILE A 537 -19.90 -13.88 2.48
CA ILE A 537 -20.91 -12.86 2.13
C ILE A 537 -21.31 -12.99 0.66
N PHE A 538 -20.34 -13.12 -0.25
CA PHE A 538 -20.60 -13.25 -1.69
C PHE A 538 -21.40 -14.51 -2.01
N ASP A 539 -21.12 -15.62 -1.31
CA ASP A 539 -21.80 -16.89 -1.52
C ASP A 539 -23.24 -16.89 -0.94
N GLY A 540 -23.65 -15.78 -0.28
CA GLY A 540 -25.04 -15.45 0.04
C GLY A 540 -25.43 -15.59 1.52
N LYS A 541 -24.57 -16.15 2.36
CA LYS A 541 -24.84 -16.29 3.80
C LYS A 541 -23.58 -16.12 4.62
N PHE A 542 -23.59 -15.11 5.50
CA PHE A 542 -22.51 -14.83 6.42
C PHE A 542 -22.91 -15.23 7.84
N GLU A 543 -22.15 -16.12 8.46
CA GLU A 543 -22.37 -16.56 9.84
C GLU A 543 -21.09 -16.46 10.66
N LYS A 544 -21.20 -15.89 11.87
CA LYS A 544 -20.07 -15.68 12.77
C LYS A 544 -20.52 -15.85 14.21
N PHE A 545 -19.81 -16.67 14.97
CA PHE A 545 -20.03 -16.78 16.40
C PHE A 545 -19.10 -15.83 17.16
N THR A 546 -19.63 -15.12 18.16
CA THR A 546 -18.84 -14.28 19.06
C THR A 546 -19.21 -14.58 20.51
N ALA A 547 -18.23 -14.52 21.43
CA ALA A 547 -18.47 -14.80 22.84
C ALA A 547 -19.48 -13.84 23.50
N THR A 548 -19.64 -12.65 22.93
CA THR A 548 -20.44 -11.54 23.45
C THR A 548 -21.85 -11.46 22.85
N ARG A 549 -22.03 -11.82 21.57
CA ARG A 549 -23.34 -11.79 20.88
C ARG A 549 -23.90 -13.16 20.50
N GLY A 550 -23.13 -14.23 20.69
CA GLY A 550 -23.49 -15.55 20.19
C GLY A 550 -23.40 -15.64 18.66
N LEU A 551 -24.31 -16.39 18.05
CA LEU A 551 -24.39 -16.59 16.59
C LEU A 551 -24.97 -15.34 15.92
N ILE A 552 -24.18 -14.71 15.05
CA ILE A 552 -24.56 -13.63 14.15
C ILE A 552 -24.74 -14.23 12.75
N SER A 553 -25.88 -13.97 12.10
CA SER A 553 -26.22 -14.50 10.78
C SER A 553 -26.84 -13.41 9.91
N TYR A 554 -26.31 -13.21 8.71
CA TYR A 554 -26.82 -12.26 7.72
C TYR A 554 -26.92 -12.89 6.34
N SER A 555 -27.94 -12.49 5.59
CA SER A 555 -28.13 -12.80 4.17
C SER A 555 -28.21 -11.50 3.37
N SER A 556 -27.12 -10.73 3.42
CA SER A 556 -27.01 -9.45 2.70
C SER A 556 -26.46 -9.67 1.29
N LEU A 557 -27.08 -9.05 0.30
CA LEU A 557 -26.66 -9.09 -1.09
C LEU A 557 -26.49 -7.66 -1.62
N PHE A 558 -25.29 -7.34 -2.11
CA PHE A 558 -24.94 -6.00 -2.56
C PHE A 558 -23.93 -6.07 -3.70
N SER A 559 -23.98 -5.08 -4.60
CA SER A 559 -22.90 -4.87 -5.56
C SER A 559 -21.79 -4.07 -4.91
N MET A 560 -20.55 -4.19 -5.40
CA MET A 560 -19.41 -3.55 -4.77
C MET A 560 -18.44 -2.95 -5.77
N ILE A 561 -17.90 -1.77 -5.47
CA ILE A 561 -16.79 -1.16 -6.21
C ILE A 561 -15.68 -0.79 -5.23
N GLY A 562 -14.52 -1.42 -5.37
CA GLY A 562 -13.32 -1.11 -4.59
C GLY A 562 -12.25 -0.42 -5.44
N CYS A 563 -11.83 0.78 -5.04
CA CYS A 563 -10.75 1.50 -5.72
C CYS A 563 -9.38 1.04 -5.21
N ILE A 564 -8.49 0.63 -6.11
CA ILE A 564 -7.16 0.12 -5.75
C ILE A 564 -6.08 0.58 -6.75
N THR A 565 -4.84 0.68 -6.29
CA THR A 565 -3.69 0.96 -7.18
C THR A 565 -3.08 -0.33 -7.74
N PRO A 566 -2.49 -0.31 -8.95
CA PRO A 566 -1.86 -1.49 -9.53
C PRO A 566 -0.78 -2.12 -8.63
N SER A 567 0.05 -1.30 -7.97
CA SER A 567 1.18 -1.77 -7.16
C SER A 567 0.73 -2.56 -5.92
N ILE A 568 -0.36 -2.14 -5.28
CA ILE A 568 -0.95 -2.85 -4.15
C ILE A 568 -1.64 -4.12 -4.65
N LEU A 569 -2.39 -4.03 -5.75
CA LEU A 569 -3.03 -5.20 -6.33
C LEU A 569 -2.01 -6.28 -6.70
N ILE A 570 -0.85 -5.95 -7.29
CA ILE A 570 0.19 -6.95 -7.63
C ILE A 570 0.62 -7.78 -6.42
N LYS A 571 0.85 -7.10 -5.28
CA LYS A 571 1.31 -7.77 -4.05
C LYS A 571 0.27 -8.72 -3.48
N HIS A 572 -1.01 -8.40 -3.66
CA HIS A 572 -2.11 -9.14 -3.05
C HIS A 572 -3.02 -9.88 -4.06
N TYR A 573 -2.65 -9.88 -5.34
CA TYR A 573 -3.41 -10.49 -6.43
C TYR A 573 -3.68 -11.96 -6.11
N ASN A 574 -2.64 -12.67 -5.67
CA ASN A 574 -2.73 -14.08 -5.31
C ASN A 574 -3.77 -14.32 -4.20
N TYR A 575 -3.87 -13.46 -3.18
CA TYR A 575 -4.89 -13.62 -2.14
C TYR A 575 -6.31 -13.39 -2.68
N ALA A 576 -6.49 -12.36 -3.52
CA ALA A 576 -7.77 -12.07 -4.14
C ALA A 576 -8.25 -13.20 -5.07
N THR A 577 -7.34 -13.95 -5.69
CA THR A 577 -7.66 -15.09 -6.55
C THR A 577 -7.72 -16.44 -5.83
N GLN A 578 -6.90 -16.66 -4.78
CA GLN A 578 -6.80 -17.93 -4.06
C GLN A 578 -8.08 -18.30 -3.29
N LEU A 579 -8.84 -17.30 -2.82
CA LEU A 579 -10.11 -17.54 -2.14
C LEU A 579 -11.24 -17.90 -3.11
N GLY A 580 -10.98 -17.93 -4.42
CA GLY A 580 -11.95 -18.05 -5.49
C GLY A 580 -12.23 -16.67 -6.08
N PRO A 581 -11.95 -16.44 -7.38
CA PRO A 581 -12.08 -15.11 -7.96
C PRO A 581 -13.56 -14.75 -8.09
N ARG A 582 -13.96 -13.77 -7.27
CA ARG A 582 -15.32 -13.21 -7.17
C ARG A 582 -15.42 -11.81 -7.77
N PHE A 583 -14.27 -11.18 -7.96
CA PHE A 583 -14.12 -9.80 -8.39
C PHE A 583 -13.84 -9.72 -9.89
N LEU A 584 -14.61 -8.88 -10.59
CA LEU A 584 -14.25 -8.35 -11.90
C LEU A 584 -13.24 -7.21 -11.71
N PHE A 585 -12.33 -7.05 -12.66
CA PHE A 585 -11.30 -6.01 -12.57
C PHE A 585 -11.48 -5.08 -13.77
N LEU A 586 -11.37 -3.78 -13.54
CA LEU A 586 -11.41 -2.77 -14.59
C LEU A 586 -10.25 -1.80 -14.36
N ARG A 587 -9.27 -1.82 -15.27
CA ARG A 587 -8.18 -0.85 -15.27
C ARG A 587 -8.63 0.39 -16.00
N LEU A 588 -8.44 1.54 -15.36
CA LEU A 588 -8.54 2.81 -16.06
C LEU A 588 -7.39 2.88 -17.08
N PRO A 589 -7.70 3.21 -18.34
CA PRO A 589 -6.68 3.39 -19.35
C PRO A 589 -5.77 4.56 -18.97
N GLU A 590 -4.51 4.48 -19.40
CA GLU A 590 -3.58 5.60 -19.30
C GLU A 590 -3.94 6.63 -20.36
N LEU A 591 -3.92 7.91 -19.96
CA LEU A 591 -4.16 9.01 -20.89
C LEU A 591 -3.03 9.05 -21.92
N ASP A 592 -3.38 9.19 -23.19
CA ASP A 592 -2.39 9.47 -24.21
C ASP A 592 -1.85 10.91 -24.10
N SER A 593 -0.90 11.27 -24.98
CA SER A 593 -0.26 12.59 -24.92
C SER A 593 -1.23 13.74 -25.19
N ASP A 594 -2.23 13.53 -26.05
CA ASP A 594 -3.20 14.56 -26.41
C ASP A 594 -4.25 14.71 -25.31
N GLU A 595 -4.75 13.60 -24.78
CA GLU A 595 -5.65 13.56 -23.62
C GLU A 595 -5.00 14.18 -22.38
N MET A 596 -3.72 13.91 -22.14
CA MET A 596 -2.97 14.52 -21.05
C MET A 596 -2.87 16.05 -21.21
N ASN A 597 -2.53 16.53 -22.41
CA ASN A 597 -2.45 17.96 -22.69
C ASN A 597 -3.81 18.66 -22.51
N GLN A 598 -4.89 18.06 -23.02
CA GLN A 598 -6.25 18.57 -22.83
C GLN A 598 -6.64 18.61 -21.35
N SER A 599 -6.29 17.58 -20.58
CA SER A 599 -6.54 17.54 -19.13
C SER A 599 -5.80 18.66 -18.39
N LEU A 600 -4.56 18.95 -18.77
CA LEU A 600 -3.78 20.05 -18.19
C LEU A 600 -4.38 21.40 -18.54
N GLU A 601 -4.77 21.62 -19.79
CA GLU A 601 -5.44 22.87 -20.22
C GLU A 601 -6.76 23.09 -19.46
N ASN A 602 -7.58 22.05 -19.34
CA ASN A 602 -8.82 22.11 -18.57
C ASN A 602 -8.55 22.44 -17.11
N PHE A 603 -7.54 21.81 -16.49
CA PHE A 603 -7.15 22.07 -15.10
C PHE A 603 -6.73 23.54 -14.88
N TRP A 604 -5.90 24.12 -15.76
CA TRP A 604 -5.46 25.52 -15.63
C TRP A 604 -6.59 26.53 -15.84
N ASN A 605 -7.55 26.20 -16.71
CA ASN A 605 -8.71 27.05 -16.98
C ASN A 605 -9.87 26.84 -15.99
N GLU A 606 -9.74 25.87 -15.08
CA GLU A 606 -10.85 25.46 -14.23
C GLU A 606 -11.19 26.51 -13.16
N LYS A 607 -12.44 26.98 -13.22
CA LYS A 607 -13.05 27.82 -12.19
C LYS A 607 -14.23 27.07 -11.58
N ASN A 608 -14.46 27.27 -10.28
CA ASN A 608 -15.61 26.74 -9.54
C ASN A 608 -15.75 25.19 -9.57
N ARG A 609 -14.64 24.43 -9.48
CA ARG A 609 -14.66 22.95 -9.48
C ARG A 609 -15.67 22.36 -8.49
N LYS A 610 -15.79 22.93 -7.27
CA LYS A 610 -16.76 22.47 -6.26
C LYS A 610 -18.21 22.53 -6.77
N GLU A 611 -18.60 23.62 -7.44
CA GLU A 611 -19.95 23.77 -8.00
C GLU A 611 -20.20 22.78 -9.14
N LYS A 612 -19.20 22.55 -10.00
CA LYS A 612 -19.29 21.53 -11.05
C LYS A 612 -19.51 20.14 -10.46
N ILE A 613 -18.71 19.73 -9.47
CA ILE A 613 -18.87 18.43 -8.80
C ILE A 613 -20.28 18.27 -8.22
N ILE A 614 -20.83 19.30 -7.57
CA ILE A 614 -22.20 19.25 -7.02
C ILE A 614 -23.23 19.07 -8.14
N LYS A 615 -23.11 19.84 -9.24
CA LYS A 615 -24.01 19.70 -10.39
C LYS A 615 -23.90 18.32 -11.04
N THR A 616 -22.69 17.83 -11.28
CA THR A 616 -22.45 16.49 -11.85
C THR A 616 -23.03 15.41 -10.95
N ARG A 617 -22.83 15.48 -9.63
CA ARG A 617 -23.45 14.55 -8.66
C ARG A 617 -24.97 14.56 -8.75
N GLN A 618 -25.59 15.73 -8.92
CA GLN A 618 -27.04 15.86 -9.06
C GLN A 618 -27.55 15.22 -10.36
N ILE A 619 -26.84 15.40 -11.47
CA ILE A 619 -27.15 14.77 -12.76
C ILE A 619 -27.00 13.25 -12.66
N VAL A 620 -25.88 12.78 -12.11
CA VAL A 620 -25.58 11.35 -11.92
C VAL A 620 -26.61 10.68 -11.03
N SER A 621 -26.94 11.26 -9.86
CA SER A 621 -27.92 10.67 -8.95
C SER A 621 -29.32 10.62 -9.57
N SER A 622 -29.72 11.68 -10.30
CA SER A 622 -30.99 11.72 -11.02
C SER A 622 -31.07 10.61 -12.07
N TYR A 623 -30.03 10.43 -12.87
CA TYR A 623 -29.95 9.37 -13.87
C TYR A 623 -29.96 7.96 -13.24
N CYS A 624 -29.14 7.73 -12.21
CA CYS A 624 -29.10 6.44 -11.51
C CYS A 624 -30.45 6.09 -10.88
N THR A 625 -31.13 7.05 -10.23
CA THR A 625 -32.47 6.83 -9.67
C THR A 625 -33.50 6.54 -10.77
N GLN A 626 -33.41 7.19 -11.95
CA GLN A 626 -34.27 6.89 -13.10
C GLN A 626 -34.05 5.45 -13.60
N LEU A 627 -32.80 5.03 -13.78
CA LEU A 627 -32.46 3.68 -14.19
C LEU A 627 -32.92 2.64 -13.16
N ILE A 628 -32.69 2.89 -11.87
CA ILE A 628 -33.11 2.00 -10.78
C ILE A 628 -34.63 1.80 -10.75
N LYS A 629 -35.41 2.85 -11.02
CA LYS A 629 -36.87 2.74 -11.12
C LYS A 629 -37.29 1.89 -12.32
N LYS A 630 -36.64 2.08 -13.47
CA LYS A 630 -36.95 1.37 -14.72
C LYS A 630 -36.50 -0.10 -14.67
N ILE A 631 -35.32 -0.38 -14.12
CA ILE A 631 -34.73 -1.74 -14.11
C ILE A 631 -35.48 -2.71 -13.20
N LYS A 632 -36.21 -2.22 -12.19
CA LYS A 632 -37.08 -3.05 -11.34
C LYS A 632 -38.21 -3.74 -12.11
N GLN A 633 -38.53 -3.25 -13.30
CA GLN A 633 -39.53 -3.80 -14.21
C GLN A 633 -38.88 -4.48 -15.44
N TYR A 634 -37.56 -4.57 -15.47
CA TYR A 634 -36.83 -5.11 -16.60
C TYR A 634 -36.85 -6.64 -16.58
N GLU A 635 -37.39 -7.22 -17.64
CA GLU A 635 -37.29 -8.64 -17.93
C GLU A 635 -36.35 -8.81 -19.13
N PRO A 636 -35.10 -9.29 -18.94
CA PRO A 636 -34.17 -9.47 -20.04
C PRO A 636 -34.65 -10.59 -20.98
N ALA A 637 -34.52 -10.38 -22.28
CA ALA A 637 -34.71 -11.45 -23.25
C ALA A 637 -33.64 -12.53 -23.09
N ASP A 638 -33.99 -13.77 -23.41
CA ASP A 638 -33.04 -14.87 -23.44
C ASP A 638 -31.94 -14.61 -24.50
N GLU A 639 -30.70 -14.98 -24.15
CA GLU A 639 -29.58 -14.84 -25.07
C GLU A 639 -29.72 -15.82 -26.24
N THR A 640 -29.44 -15.35 -27.47
CA THR A 640 -29.37 -16.24 -28.63
C THR A 640 -28.24 -17.25 -28.47
N LYS A 641 -28.31 -18.39 -29.19
CA LYS A 641 -27.26 -19.42 -29.12
C LYS A 641 -25.87 -18.87 -29.46
N GLU A 642 -25.79 -17.98 -30.44
CA GLU A 642 -24.53 -17.30 -30.82
C GLU A 642 -23.95 -16.47 -29.66
N ILE A 643 -24.79 -15.71 -28.95
CA ILE A 643 -24.37 -14.91 -27.81
C ILE A 643 -23.98 -15.81 -26.63
N GLN A 644 -24.71 -16.89 -26.38
CA GLN A 644 -24.36 -17.88 -25.36
C GLN A 644 -22.98 -18.49 -25.62
N ASP A 645 -22.67 -18.83 -26.88
CA ASP A 645 -21.39 -19.39 -27.27
C ASP A 645 -20.25 -18.36 -27.09
N LYS A 646 -20.47 -17.09 -27.47
CA LYS A 646 -19.53 -15.99 -27.20
C LYS A 646 -19.29 -15.78 -25.71
N ILE A 647 -20.33 -15.75 -24.89
CA ILE A 647 -20.21 -15.63 -23.42
C ILE A 647 -19.41 -16.82 -22.86
N SER A 648 -19.64 -18.02 -23.37
CA SER A 648 -18.92 -19.22 -22.96
C SER A 648 -17.42 -19.12 -23.30
N ASP A 649 -17.08 -18.66 -24.50
CA ASP A 649 -15.68 -18.49 -24.89
C ASP A 649 -14.98 -17.34 -24.12
N ILE A 650 -15.66 -16.22 -23.90
CA ILE A 650 -15.17 -15.14 -23.03
C ILE A 650 -14.93 -15.65 -21.61
N SER A 651 -15.83 -16.48 -21.09
CA SER A 651 -15.71 -17.07 -19.76
C SER A 651 -14.49 -17.98 -19.67
N LEU A 652 -14.31 -18.87 -20.65
CA LEU A 652 -13.12 -19.74 -20.73
C LEU A 652 -11.83 -18.94 -20.83
N LEU A 653 -11.83 -17.83 -21.59
CA LEU A 653 -10.71 -16.91 -21.69
C LEU A 653 -10.37 -16.32 -20.31
N ILE A 654 -11.36 -15.77 -19.61
CA ILE A 654 -11.16 -15.18 -18.26
C ILE A 654 -10.63 -16.23 -17.28
N CYS A 655 -11.21 -17.43 -17.26
CA CYS A 655 -10.78 -18.51 -16.37
C CYS A 655 -9.31 -18.88 -16.62
N ARG A 656 -8.93 -19.07 -17.89
CA ARG A 656 -7.54 -19.36 -18.28
C ARG A 656 -6.61 -18.21 -17.90
N ALA A 657 -7.04 -16.97 -18.12
CA ALA A 657 -6.21 -15.81 -17.84
C ALA A 657 -5.96 -15.56 -16.36
N ARG A 658 -6.93 -15.93 -15.50
CA ARG A 658 -6.80 -15.98 -14.04
C ARG A 658 -6.02 -17.20 -13.54
N GLY A 659 -5.82 -18.22 -14.37
CA GLY A 659 -5.23 -19.49 -13.98
C GLY A 659 -3.83 -19.35 -13.37
N ILE A 660 -3.53 -20.17 -12.37
CA ILE A 660 -2.23 -20.17 -11.68
C ILE A 660 -1.34 -21.20 -12.36
N ALA A 661 -0.19 -20.77 -12.89
CA ALA A 661 0.83 -21.67 -13.44
C ALA A 661 1.82 -22.04 -12.33
N ILE A 662 1.89 -23.32 -11.98
CA ILE A 662 2.78 -23.84 -10.94
C ILE A 662 4.11 -24.19 -11.59
N THR A 663 5.15 -23.41 -11.30
CA THR A 663 6.48 -23.57 -11.89
C THR A 663 7.46 -24.28 -10.95
N GLN A 664 8.26 -25.18 -11.49
CA GLN A 664 9.39 -25.81 -10.82
C GLN A 664 10.71 -25.31 -11.41
N LYS A 665 11.73 -25.14 -10.56
CA LYS A 665 13.07 -24.76 -10.99
C LYS A 665 13.81 -26.01 -11.49
N SER A 666 14.20 -26.01 -12.75
CA SER A 666 14.97 -27.08 -13.40
C SER A 666 16.33 -26.52 -13.86
N SER A 667 17.34 -27.37 -13.98
CA SER A 667 18.66 -26.96 -14.48
C SER A 667 19.32 -28.05 -15.29
N PHE A 668 19.97 -27.67 -16.38
CA PHE A 668 20.86 -28.56 -17.13
C PHE A 668 22.23 -27.89 -17.28
N THR A 669 23.27 -28.68 -17.47
CA THR A 669 24.61 -28.17 -17.78
C THR A 669 24.79 -28.21 -19.28
N ASP A 670 25.04 -27.06 -19.91
CA ASP A 670 25.34 -26.99 -21.33
C ASP A 670 26.69 -27.68 -21.59
N GLU A 671 26.67 -28.82 -22.28
CA GLU A 671 27.85 -29.66 -22.53
C GLU A 671 28.96 -28.94 -23.30
N LYS A 672 28.62 -27.91 -24.09
CA LYS A 672 29.59 -27.15 -24.91
C LYS A 672 30.26 -26.02 -24.14
N THR A 673 29.58 -25.46 -23.14
CA THR A 673 30.08 -24.29 -22.40
C THR A 673 30.37 -24.58 -20.92
N GLY A 674 30.02 -25.77 -20.43
CA GLY A 674 30.14 -26.16 -19.02
C GLY A 674 29.27 -25.34 -18.07
N LYS A 675 28.41 -24.44 -18.59
CA LYS A 675 27.58 -23.55 -17.77
C LYS A 675 26.30 -24.25 -17.35
N LYS A 676 26.01 -24.20 -16.04
CA LYS A 676 24.71 -24.58 -15.49
C LYS A 676 23.67 -23.54 -15.93
N VAL A 677 22.70 -23.98 -16.73
CA VAL A 677 21.56 -23.18 -17.21
C VAL A 677 20.35 -23.54 -16.37
N GLU A 678 19.90 -22.59 -15.55
CA GLU A 678 18.68 -22.72 -14.75
C GLU A 678 17.48 -22.11 -15.49
N TYR A 679 16.38 -22.86 -15.56
CA TYR A 679 15.13 -22.48 -16.18
C TYR A 679 13.94 -22.93 -15.34
N TYR A 680 12.78 -22.34 -15.59
CA TYR A 680 11.54 -22.73 -14.93
C TYR A 680 10.71 -23.56 -15.92
N GLU A 681 10.27 -24.73 -15.45
CA GLU A 681 9.31 -25.59 -16.15
C GLU A 681 7.94 -25.44 -15.50
N ILE A 682 6.89 -25.45 -16.30
CA ILE A 682 5.51 -25.42 -15.81
C ILE A 682 5.13 -26.89 -15.57
N ASN A 683 4.92 -27.25 -14.31
CA ASN A 683 4.58 -28.61 -13.91
C ASN A 683 3.06 -28.84 -13.98
N ASN A 684 2.29 -27.87 -13.49
CA ASN A 684 0.83 -27.95 -13.47
C ASN A 684 0.22 -26.54 -13.56
N PHE A 685 -1.08 -26.47 -13.85
CA PHE A 685 -1.86 -25.24 -13.78
C PHE A 685 -3.19 -25.46 -13.06
N GLN A 686 -3.65 -24.44 -12.36
CA GLN A 686 -4.95 -24.43 -11.70
C GLN A 686 -5.82 -23.36 -12.36
N VAL A 687 -6.84 -23.80 -13.08
CA VAL A 687 -7.82 -22.95 -13.77
C VAL A 687 -9.19 -23.17 -13.15
N GLU A 688 -9.92 -22.09 -12.88
CA GLU A 688 -11.28 -22.18 -12.34
C GLU A 688 -12.27 -22.67 -13.41
N GLN A 689 -13.38 -23.27 -12.97
CA GLN A 689 -14.50 -23.61 -13.84
C GLN A 689 -15.35 -22.36 -14.16
N PRO A 690 -16.01 -22.29 -15.34
CA PRO A 690 -16.57 -21.03 -15.87
C PRO A 690 -17.90 -20.61 -15.24
N TRP A 691 -18.55 -21.45 -14.45
CA TRP A 691 -19.94 -21.24 -14.00
C TRP A 691 -20.16 -19.91 -13.28
N ARG A 692 -19.23 -19.50 -12.41
CA ARG A 692 -19.35 -18.22 -11.68
C ARG A 692 -19.24 -17.03 -12.62
N ILE A 693 -18.22 -17.02 -13.48
CA ILE A 693 -17.97 -15.90 -14.38
C ILE A 693 -19.06 -15.82 -15.46
N ILE A 694 -19.61 -16.94 -15.93
CA ILE A 694 -20.77 -16.96 -16.84
C ILE A 694 -21.94 -16.18 -16.24
N ASN A 695 -22.31 -16.48 -14.98
CA ASN A 695 -23.44 -15.80 -14.33
C ASN A 695 -23.16 -14.31 -14.07
N GLN A 696 -21.92 -13.95 -13.73
CA GLN A 696 -21.51 -12.55 -13.59
C GLN A 696 -21.56 -11.81 -14.93
N LEU A 697 -21.06 -12.41 -16.01
CA LEU A 697 -21.08 -11.81 -17.34
C LEU A 697 -22.50 -11.68 -17.88
N LYS A 698 -23.34 -12.71 -17.70
CA LYS A 698 -24.76 -12.65 -18.06
C LYS A 698 -25.45 -11.48 -17.39
N SER A 699 -25.30 -11.36 -16.06
CA SER A 699 -25.86 -10.24 -15.30
C SER A 699 -25.34 -8.89 -15.80
N LEU A 700 -24.02 -8.76 -16.01
CA LEU A 700 -23.41 -7.53 -16.48
C LEU A 700 -23.88 -7.14 -17.88
N LEU A 701 -23.88 -8.07 -18.84
CA LEU A 701 -24.27 -7.83 -20.24
C LEU A 701 -25.75 -7.49 -20.36
N GLN A 702 -26.63 -8.17 -19.61
CA GLN A 702 -28.06 -7.85 -19.60
C GLN A 702 -28.33 -6.44 -19.08
N ILE A 703 -27.59 -6.00 -18.05
CA ILE A 703 -27.71 -4.65 -17.51
C ILE A 703 -27.12 -3.61 -18.48
N LEU A 704 -26.03 -3.93 -19.18
CA LEU A 704 -25.48 -3.07 -20.23
C LEU A 704 -26.46 -2.91 -21.39
N SER A 705 -27.10 -4.00 -21.82
CA SER A 705 -28.18 -3.98 -22.82
C SER A 705 -29.30 -3.06 -22.38
N PHE A 706 -29.74 -3.17 -21.12
CA PHE A 706 -30.76 -2.28 -20.55
C PHE A 706 -30.33 -0.81 -20.57
N ILE A 707 -29.08 -0.49 -20.18
CA ILE A 707 -28.55 0.89 -20.20
C ILE A 707 -28.52 1.44 -21.63
N ASN A 708 -28.19 0.61 -22.62
CA ASN A 708 -28.18 0.98 -24.04
C ASN A 708 -29.60 1.06 -24.65
N GLY A 709 -30.65 0.65 -23.92
CA GLY A 709 -32.02 0.60 -24.44
C GLY A 709 -32.28 -0.58 -25.38
N ASN A 710 -31.41 -1.58 -25.37
CA ASN A 710 -31.51 -2.79 -26.19
C ASN A 710 -32.40 -3.85 -25.50
N ALA A 711 -33.17 -4.58 -26.31
CA ALA A 711 -34.06 -5.64 -25.82
C ALA A 711 -33.33 -6.91 -25.35
N GLY A 712 -32.08 -7.08 -25.77
CA GLY A 712 -31.24 -8.22 -25.43
C GLY A 712 -29.78 -7.96 -25.79
N VAL A 713 -28.90 -8.83 -25.29
CA VAL A 713 -27.45 -8.69 -25.43
C VAL A 713 -27.02 -8.83 -26.89
N GLY A 714 -26.30 -7.82 -27.39
CA GLY A 714 -25.70 -7.81 -28.72
C GLY A 714 -24.17 -7.74 -28.68
N GLU A 715 -23.58 -7.44 -29.84
CA GLU A 715 -22.12 -7.30 -30.00
C GLU A 715 -21.59 -6.04 -29.30
N ASP A 716 -22.40 -4.98 -29.20
CA ASP A 716 -22.00 -3.72 -28.56
C ASP A 716 -21.74 -3.90 -27.06
N GLU A 717 -22.58 -4.66 -26.35
CA GLU A 717 -22.35 -4.99 -24.95
C GLU A 717 -21.08 -5.84 -24.76
N ILE A 718 -20.81 -6.76 -25.68
CA ILE A 718 -19.57 -7.56 -25.68
C ILE A 718 -18.34 -6.65 -25.89
N ASN A 719 -18.42 -5.69 -26.80
CA ASN A 719 -17.37 -4.70 -27.05
C ASN A 719 -17.07 -3.88 -25.78
N VAL A 720 -18.11 -3.47 -25.04
CA VAL A 720 -17.99 -2.68 -23.81
C VAL A 720 -17.22 -3.43 -22.71
N ILE A 721 -17.39 -4.75 -22.58
CA ILE A 721 -16.72 -5.52 -21.51
C ILE A 721 -15.29 -5.95 -21.82
N ARG A 722 -14.75 -5.72 -23.03
CA ARG A 722 -13.36 -6.10 -23.38
C ARG A 722 -12.29 -5.60 -22.40
N PRO A 723 -12.33 -4.35 -21.89
CA PRO A 723 -11.38 -3.90 -20.89
C PRO A 723 -11.42 -4.73 -19.61
N VAL A 724 -12.59 -5.24 -19.21
CA VAL A 724 -12.75 -6.13 -18.05
C VAL A 724 -12.01 -7.45 -18.28
N ILE A 725 -12.11 -8.02 -19.48
CA ILE A 725 -11.48 -9.30 -19.85
C ILE A 725 -9.96 -9.24 -19.62
N LEU A 726 -9.29 -8.21 -20.15
CA LEU A 726 -7.84 -8.04 -20.00
C LEU A 726 -7.43 -7.60 -18.59
N SER A 727 -8.23 -6.73 -17.96
CA SER A 727 -7.92 -6.18 -16.64
C SER A 727 -7.94 -7.24 -15.54
N THR A 728 -8.72 -8.30 -15.77
CA THR A 728 -8.90 -9.45 -14.88
C THR A 728 -7.68 -10.37 -14.81
N MET A 729 -6.69 -10.19 -15.69
CA MET A 729 -5.45 -10.94 -15.66
C MET A 729 -4.45 -10.38 -14.62
N PRO A 730 -3.50 -11.20 -14.12
CA PRO A 730 -2.33 -10.69 -13.40
C PRO A 730 -1.65 -9.58 -14.20
N VAL A 731 -1.13 -8.55 -13.53
CA VAL A 731 -0.56 -7.36 -14.21
C VAL A 731 0.46 -7.71 -15.29
N ASP A 732 1.42 -8.58 -14.98
CA ASP A 732 2.46 -8.98 -15.93
C ASP A 732 1.87 -9.60 -17.21
N ARG A 733 0.80 -10.37 -17.08
CA ARG A 733 0.11 -11.02 -18.22
C ARG A 733 -0.73 -10.02 -18.99
N SER A 734 -1.47 -9.15 -18.29
CA SER A 734 -2.27 -8.10 -18.90
C SER A 734 -1.42 -7.18 -19.78
N GLU A 735 -0.22 -6.81 -19.34
CA GLU A 735 0.70 -5.97 -20.13
C GLU A 735 1.21 -6.68 -21.40
N VAL A 736 1.60 -7.96 -21.29
CA VAL A 736 2.05 -8.76 -22.44
C VAL A 736 0.90 -9.00 -23.42
N MET A 737 -0.27 -9.39 -22.92
CA MET A 737 -1.48 -9.58 -23.73
C MET A 737 -1.91 -8.27 -24.39
N GLY A 738 -1.84 -7.13 -23.70
CA GLY A 738 -2.17 -5.82 -24.26
C GLY A 738 -1.35 -5.47 -25.51
N ILE A 739 -0.09 -5.90 -25.60
CA ILE A 739 0.73 -5.75 -26.81
C ILE A 739 0.28 -6.72 -27.90
N LEU A 740 0.02 -7.99 -27.56
CA LEU A 740 -0.38 -9.02 -28.53
C LEU A 740 -1.79 -8.81 -29.08
N VAL A 741 -2.66 -8.13 -28.34
CA VAL A 741 -3.98 -7.70 -28.82
C VAL A 741 -3.84 -6.60 -29.87
N LYS A 742 -2.81 -5.76 -29.81
CA LYS A 742 -2.57 -4.68 -30.79
C LYS A 742 -1.64 -5.10 -31.93
N THR A 743 -0.84 -6.15 -31.75
CA THR A 743 0.21 -6.55 -32.69
C THR A 743 0.35 -8.08 -32.76
N CYS A 744 0.67 -8.63 -33.94
CA CYS A 744 0.97 -10.05 -34.09
C CYS A 744 2.46 -10.28 -34.36
N GLY A 745 2.93 -11.51 -34.13
CA GLY A 745 4.25 -11.96 -34.57
C GLY A 745 5.41 -11.27 -33.85
N ARG A 746 5.32 -11.06 -32.53
CA ARG A 746 6.37 -10.38 -31.74
C ARG A 746 7.24 -11.35 -30.98
N SER A 747 8.54 -11.09 -30.94
CA SER A 747 9.47 -11.87 -30.12
C SER A 747 9.41 -11.47 -28.64
N ALA A 748 9.79 -12.38 -27.75
CA ALA A 748 9.87 -12.11 -26.31
C ALA A 748 10.79 -10.92 -25.96
N THR A 749 11.81 -10.66 -26.78
CA THR A 749 12.76 -9.55 -26.58
C THR A 749 12.11 -8.20 -26.91
N GLU A 750 11.34 -8.13 -28.00
CA GLU A 750 10.61 -6.92 -28.40
C GLU A 750 9.50 -6.59 -27.40
N ILE A 751 8.71 -7.60 -27.01
CA ILE A 751 7.67 -7.46 -25.99
C ILE A 751 8.28 -6.95 -24.69
N GLY A 752 9.39 -7.55 -24.24
CA GLY A 752 10.12 -7.11 -23.05
C GLY A 752 10.50 -5.63 -23.08
N LYS A 753 11.06 -5.15 -24.20
CA LYS A 753 11.42 -3.74 -24.37
C LYS A 753 10.21 -2.81 -24.25
N GLN A 754 9.07 -3.17 -24.86
CA GLN A 754 7.87 -2.34 -24.84
C GLN A 754 7.22 -2.27 -23.46
N VAL A 755 7.21 -3.36 -22.69
CA VAL A 755 6.69 -3.34 -21.30
C VAL A 755 7.72 -2.88 -20.27
N GLY A 756 8.93 -2.47 -20.69
CA GLY A 756 10.00 -2.07 -19.77
C GLY A 756 10.57 -3.21 -18.91
N LYS A 757 10.50 -4.46 -19.36
CA LYS A 757 11.00 -5.66 -18.65
C LYS A 757 12.10 -6.39 -19.42
N SER A 758 12.86 -7.22 -18.72
CA SER A 758 13.88 -8.04 -19.38
C SER A 758 13.24 -9.04 -20.35
N GLY A 759 13.91 -9.36 -21.46
CA GLY A 759 13.45 -10.40 -22.39
C GLY A 759 13.31 -11.78 -21.71
N LYS A 760 14.05 -12.04 -20.62
CA LYS A 760 13.88 -13.26 -19.80
C LYS A 760 12.54 -13.24 -19.05
N THR A 761 12.15 -12.11 -18.48
CA THR A 761 10.87 -11.93 -17.79
C THR A 761 9.71 -12.07 -18.76
N ALA A 762 9.75 -11.37 -19.90
CA ALA A 762 8.72 -11.47 -20.93
C ALA A 762 8.59 -12.91 -21.46
N ARG A 763 9.71 -13.62 -21.68
CA ARG A 763 9.69 -15.03 -22.07
C ARG A 763 9.04 -15.94 -21.02
N ARG A 764 9.26 -15.67 -19.73
CA ARG A 764 8.59 -16.43 -18.65
C ARG A 764 7.08 -16.22 -18.71
N THR A 765 6.63 -14.97 -18.80
CA THR A 765 5.20 -14.63 -18.90
C THR A 765 4.57 -15.25 -20.15
N LEU A 766 5.25 -15.21 -21.30
CA LEU A 766 4.78 -15.84 -22.54
C LEU A 766 4.67 -17.36 -22.42
N LYS A 767 5.60 -18.02 -21.72
CA LYS A 767 5.49 -19.47 -21.44
C LYS A 767 4.26 -19.79 -20.58
N GLU A 768 3.96 -18.96 -19.58
CA GLU A 768 2.75 -19.14 -18.76
C GLU A 768 1.49 -18.94 -19.60
N LEU A 769 1.44 -17.89 -20.42
CA LEU A 769 0.32 -17.63 -21.33
C LEU A 769 0.14 -18.76 -22.36
N GLU A 770 1.24 -19.33 -22.86
CA GLU A 770 1.24 -20.49 -23.77
C GLU A 770 0.65 -21.71 -23.06
N ALA A 771 1.11 -22.02 -21.85
CA ALA A 771 0.60 -23.15 -21.07
C ALA A 771 -0.89 -23.01 -20.70
N LEU A 772 -1.37 -21.78 -20.52
CA LEU A 772 -2.77 -21.48 -20.28
C LEU A 772 -3.60 -21.44 -21.59
N GLY A 773 -2.97 -21.64 -22.74
CA GLY A 773 -3.62 -21.66 -24.05
C GLY A 773 -4.19 -20.31 -24.48
N LEU A 774 -3.53 -19.21 -24.10
CA LEU A 774 -3.93 -17.83 -24.45
C LEU A 774 -3.12 -17.25 -25.60
N VAL A 775 -1.88 -17.72 -25.77
CA VAL A 775 -0.98 -17.29 -26.84
C VAL A 775 -0.37 -18.49 -27.52
N ASP A 776 -0.17 -18.35 -28.82
CA ASP A 776 0.51 -19.29 -29.68
C ASP A 776 1.76 -18.65 -30.28
N TRP A 777 2.59 -19.46 -30.94
CA TRP A 777 3.79 -18.97 -31.61
C TRP A 777 4.12 -19.76 -32.88
N TYR A 778 4.84 -19.10 -33.77
CA TYR A 778 5.46 -19.69 -34.96
C TYR A 778 6.95 -19.32 -35.00
N GLN A 779 7.75 -20.11 -35.74
CA GLN A 779 9.16 -19.77 -35.97
C GLN A 779 9.26 -18.69 -37.04
N ASP A 780 10.09 -17.68 -36.81
CA ASP A 780 10.33 -16.61 -37.78
C ASP A 780 10.77 -17.18 -39.15
N PRO A 781 9.93 -17.07 -40.20
CA PRO A 781 10.21 -17.65 -41.51
C PRO A 781 11.36 -16.93 -42.23
N SER A 782 11.73 -15.73 -41.80
CA SER A 782 12.83 -14.96 -42.40
C SER A 782 14.21 -15.42 -41.95
N ASN A 783 14.28 -16.27 -40.92
CA ASN A 783 15.54 -16.70 -40.32
C ASN A 783 15.88 -18.15 -40.71
N THR A 784 16.75 -18.31 -41.71
CA THR A 784 17.23 -19.60 -42.24
C THR A 784 18.34 -20.25 -41.42
N SER A 785 18.80 -19.60 -40.35
CA SER A 785 19.77 -20.18 -39.41
C SER A 785 19.05 -21.00 -38.34
N GLY A 786 19.62 -22.15 -37.92
CA GLY A 786 18.98 -23.16 -37.04
C GLY A 786 18.59 -22.73 -35.61
N LYS A 787 18.43 -21.43 -35.33
CA LYS A 787 17.87 -20.86 -34.10
C LYS A 787 16.94 -19.67 -34.42
N ALA A 788 15.92 -19.88 -35.26
CA ALA A 788 14.88 -18.89 -35.53
C ALA A 788 14.18 -18.45 -34.24
N ALA A 789 13.88 -17.16 -34.11
CA ALA A 789 13.19 -16.63 -32.94
C ALA A 789 11.71 -17.05 -32.95
N LYS A 790 11.16 -17.33 -31.76
CA LYS A 790 9.71 -17.55 -31.61
C LYS A 790 8.97 -16.21 -31.68
N LEU A 791 7.99 -16.12 -32.56
CA LEU A 791 7.10 -14.98 -32.72
C LEU A 791 5.71 -15.35 -32.19
N TYR A 792 5.23 -14.58 -31.22
CA TYR A 792 4.03 -14.86 -30.45
C TYR A 792 2.82 -14.07 -30.97
N PHE A 793 1.63 -14.64 -30.83
CA PHE A 793 0.34 -14.04 -31.18
C PHE A 793 -0.76 -14.57 -30.23
N VAL A 794 -1.91 -13.88 -30.16
CA VAL A 794 -3.08 -14.36 -29.39
C VAL A 794 -3.62 -15.62 -30.06
N SER A 795 -3.99 -16.63 -29.27
CA SER A 795 -4.54 -17.87 -29.81
C SER A 795 -5.78 -17.63 -30.67
N ASP A 796 -5.91 -18.36 -31.78
CA ASP A 796 -6.97 -18.19 -32.79
C ASP A 796 -8.37 -18.20 -32.14
N LYS A 797 -8.59 -19.11 -31.19
CA LYS A 797 -9.83 -19.23 -30.43
C LYS A 797 -10.27 -17.93 -29.76
N PHE A 798 -9.33 -17.09 -29.34
CA PHE A 798 -9.61 -15.86 -28.58
C PHE A 798 -9.32 -14.57 -29.36
N ALA A 799 -8.73 -14.67 -30.55
CA ALA A 799 -8.35 -13.53 -31.35
C ALA A 799 -9.57 -12.70 -31.79
N SER A 800 -10.66 -13.36 -32.20
CA SER A 800 -11.91 -12.68 -32.58
C SER A 800 -12.52 -11.88 -31.41
N ILE A 801 -12.57 -12.48 -30.22
CA ILE A 801 -13.09 -11.86 -28.99
C ILE A 801 -12.30 -10.62 -28.61
N LEU A 802 -10.97 -10.69 -28.70
CA LEU A 802 -10.07 -9.60 -28.34
C LEU A 802 -9.78 -8.63 -29.49
N GLN A 803 -10.31 -8.89 -30.69
CA GLN A 803 -9.97 -8.19 -31.94
C GLN A 803 -8.46 -8.14 -32.20
N ALA A 804 -7.76 -9.23 -31.87
CA ALA A 804 -6.32 -9.33 -32.04
C ALA A 804 -5.97 -9.65 -33.51
N PRO A 805 -4.90 -9.06 -34.06
CA PRO A 805 -4.44 -9.39 -35.40
C PRO A 805 -3.92 -10.83 -35.46
N MET A 806 -4.23 -11.53 -36.56
CA MET A 806 -3.77 -12.90 -36.81
C MET A 806 -2.59 -12.96 -37.79
N PRO A 807 -1.67 -13.92 -37.63
CA PRO A 807 -0.60 -14.16 -38.61
C PRO A 807 -1.16 -14.54 -39.99
N SER A 808 -0.36 -14.38 -41.03
CA SER A 808 -0.71 -14.86 -42.37
C SER A 808 -0.91 -16.39 -42.38
N PRO A 809 -1.68 -16.95 -43.32
CA PRO A 809 -1.87 -18.40 -43.46
C PRO A 809 -0.54 -19.19 -43.56
N GLU A 810 0.46 -18.62 -44.23
CA GLU A 810 1.81 -19.20 -44.31
C GLU A 810 2.48 -19.30 -42.93
N CYS A 811 2.43 -18.23 -42.13
CA CYS A 811 2.94 -18.25 -40.75
C CYS A 811 2.14 -19.20 -39.84
N LEU A 812 0.82 -19.30 -40.03
CA LEU A 812 -0.02 -20.24 -39.29
C LEU A 812 0.35 -21.70 -39.60
N SER A 813 0.74 -22.00 -40.84
CA SER A 813 1.23 -23.35 -41.20
C SER A 813 2.53 -23.75 -40.47
N LEU A 814 3.30 -22.75 -40.01
CA LEU A 814 4.54 -22.91 -39.24
C LEU A 814 4.33 -22.78 -37.72
N SER A 815 3.06 -22.65 -37.30
CA SER A 815 2.71 -22.56 -35.89
C SER A 815 2.71 -23.93 -35.22
N LYS A 816 2.90 -23.94 -33.90
CA LYS A 816 2.89 -25.17 -33.07
C LYS A 816 1.62 -26.00 -33.26
N ILE A 817 0.48 -25.37 -33.54
CA ILE A 817 -0.81 -26.04 -33.77
C ILE A 817 -0.71 -27.07 -34.90
N VAL A 818 0.00 -26.76 -35.99
CA VAL A 818 0.16 -27.68 -37.14
C VAL A 818 1.21 -28.76 -36.87
N ALA A 819 2.20 -28.48 -36.04
CA ALA A 819 3.20 -29.46 -35.62
C ALA A 819 2.59 -30.55 -34.70
N ASP A 820 1.71 -30.16 -33.77
CA ASP A 820 1.05 -31.08 -32.85
C ASP A 820 -0.10 -31.88 -33.50
N VAL A 821 -0.79 -31.34 -34.53
CA VAL A 821 -1.81 -32.06 -35.30
C VAL A 821 -1.22 -33.25 -36.09
N ASN A 822 0.06 -33.20 -36.48
CA ASN A 822 0.75 -34.36 -37.07
C ASN A 822 1.13 -35.46 -36.05
N THR A 823 0.97 -35.20 -34.75
CA THR A 823 1.18 -36.16 -33.66
C THR A 823 -0.10 -36.52 -32.89
N ALA A 824 -1.22 -35.84 -33.15
CA ALA A 824 -2.51 -36.09 -32.52
C ALA A 824 -3.56 -36.46 -33.57
N ILE A 825 -3.39 -37.65 -34.18
CA ILE A 825 -4.52 -38.38 -34.75
C ILE A 825 -5.28 -38.96 -33.54
N PHE A 826 -6.44 -38.36 -33.25
CA PHE A 826 -7.60 -38.90 -32.52
C PHE A 826 -7.35 -39.87 -31.35
N ASP A 827 -7.47 -39.35 -30.12
CA ASP A 827 -8.11 -40.08 -29.02
C ASP A 827 -9.42 -39.35 -28.69
N GLU A 828 -10.45 -39.60 -29.51
CA GLU A 828 -11.84 -39.48 -29.06
C GLU A 828 -12.13 -40.70 -28.18
N ALA A 829 -12.02 -40.54 -26.87
CA ALA A 829 -12.60 -41.51 -25.96
C ALA A 829 -14.09 -41.19 -25.80
N GLU A 830 -14.89 -41.93 -26.56
CA GLU A 830 -16.35 -42.04 -26.42
C GLU A 830 -16.73 -42.34 -24.96
N TYR A 831 -17.73 -41.62 -24.46
CA TYR A 831 -18.48 -42.01 -23.28
C TYR A 831 -19.37 -43.22 -23.65
N GLU A 832 -18.88 -44.44 -23.40
CA GLU A 832 -19.74 -45.60 -23.30
C GLU A 832 -20.23 -45.77 -21.86
N ILE A 833 -21.55 -45.76 -21.71
CA ILE A 833 -22.27 -46.13 -20.51
C ILE A 833 -22.26 -47.66 -20.46
N GLU A 834 -21.48 -48.26 -19.56
CA GLU A 834 -21.69 -49.66 -19.16
C GLU A 834 -21.94 -49.77 -17.65
N ASP A 835 -23.21 -50.02 -17.37
CA ASP A 835 -23.74 -50.71 -16.21
C ASP A 835 -22.96 -52.03 -16.01
N THR A 836 -22.27 -52.23 -14.88
CA THR A 836 -22.20 -53.53 -14.20
C THR A 836 -21.48 -53.45 -12.85
N ASN A 837 -22.26 -53.77 -11.84
CA ASN A 837 -21.87 -54.09 -10.47
C ASN A 837 -21.04 -55.40 -10.43
N PRO A 838 -19.93 -55.48 -9.68
CA PRO A 838 -19.50 -56.78 -9.17
C PRO A 838 -19.32 -56.79 -7.65
N GLN A 839 -20.00 -57.78 -7.08
CA GLN A 839 -19.99 -58.21 -5.70
C GLN A 839 -18.58 -58.52 -5.20
N LEU A 840 -18.32 -58.13 -3.95
CA LEU A 840 -17.25 -58.62 -3.09
C LEU A 840 -17.35 -60.14 -2.88
N PRO A 841 -16.24 -60.90 -2.96
CA PRO A 841 -16.12 -62.16 -2.27
C PRO A 841 -15.36 -61.99 -0.95
N VAL A 842 -15.93 -62.67 0.04
CA VAL A 842 -15.53 -62.81 1.43
C VAL A 842 -14.44 -63.89 1.57
N ASN A 843 -13.60 -63.72 2.61
CA ASN A 843 -12.71 -64.68 3.30
C ASN A 843 -11.20 -64.63 3.00
N GLY A 844 -10.44 -64.53 4.10
CA GLY A 844 -9.01 -64.81 4.21
C GLY A 844 -8.36 -64.00 5.30
#